data_AF-A0A499UK40-F1
#
_entry.id   AF-A0A499UK40-F1
#
_cell.length_a   1.000
_cell.length_b   1.000
_cell.length_c   1.000
_cell.angle_alpha   90.00
_cell.angle_beta   90.00
_cell.angle_gamma   90.00
#
_symmetry.space_group_name_H-M   'P 1'
#
loop_
_entity.id
_entity.type
_entity.pdbx_description
1 polymer ?
#
loop_
_entity_poly.entity_id
_entity_poly.type
_entity_poly.pdbx_seq_one_letter_code
_entity_poly.pdbx_strand_id
1 'polypeptide(L)'
;MQQVWSGLVLRQRPERGTPDARNIALLRLAALELGQGDALEVVGAIDATALAGLRQDGVLRTDPDDPFAIGPQFAHDEVRRYAIARLFLLAGHPTAKLVEAGVPRWALGAARLACQALLAVPDTPKAPLRGRFARLQQAFDDLVTAGHGDRWGDVPGEALLTLGAPDPVLREAWPTLRAEPGTGVRRLIRLVHQRLHNEAGLVRITAAEPLIALLLDDDEPWRQGKHVQGILRDWLHAVIIADTPAGYPLRVRLHDHLVAACATADHRLSEERAAAAAARAALPAEEVKAERQFLEKQRLLFTGPDQRRARRRRRLELPREITDELTVELLALLGPDLGEDGEAVLRRAARDAPAWVGPAVEEVLTGRALAMYRRGFLAELTEAYYLNEDQDGAGFHEDGIRRHGARGLGVTPLAAWYRGPFMPLFQSDFRNGVSVLNRMLNHAALARARTLTGHHRPYGARIEDHDLDAYRTELDVAGARRTYVGDEHVWLWYRGTGVGPYPCMSALQALERVCDQLVEADIPLDTLVATLLEDCENLAMVGLVVGLLVRHLEHADRLLDRYLTEPVIWHLEFARVVQEASGLRAAADGLAASERRRWSLREAAMMMVLRADDQRTDELRLIGQQLVATARRLAEEELGVLDEPTVQEQLAAVRAWASSLDRSTYQAQQVEGGLEIKSSPPSDVVEALQARNVETARAQEAIGLSVRYYIDPQNGKEKPISADDLVSDLASARELLANPPDPDPASQWDEPAAVAATALTANIVDGVDLPVDALRFAVDTLLRIGEGAVSPHRFESADSYFEQGADRISAGALPLLLLPVAAKLRAQIDGTDGSTTYRQAAAAAGKLARSLPNEVRVHLARGLDPVWQAACPAGNSACHHETAFQLTVETMRDCILGDWDPQTSLRMVVALDGPVEHSLAEAAAHSIYVDRLDSAIRALGPAATASICVSAPARELLAALLAAHRRSLVADEHDMDSRGTHALIAARALLVVAGTGDDAPVFQHLDAYADDATRLESFLCALSSAAEESADRAATARRMWPTLVTHVIALQASGHTPFAGRSDYHSALASLLPNHAPETAYLYREVQGKPIVWWDPLAWQDTVAHWLPLAQGHVACVDQLIAFIKPLPADEQARVGLPWVANLVLADPSHIANRTYLLTSWLIELRRAVADAGLTDDWQRVVDALVVAGVSRLAPYSE
;
A
#
# COMPACT_ATOMS: atom_id res chain seq x y z
N MET A 1 -43.33 14.69 -18.13
CA MET A 1 -43.38 15.07 -19.56
C MET A 1 -44.71 15.69 -19.98
N GLN A 2 -45.84 14.95 -19.96
CA GLN A 2 -47.14 15.47 -20.45
C GLN A 2 -47.61 16.74 -19.73
N GLN A 3 -47.49 16.80 -18.39
CA GLN A 3 -47.83 17.99 -17.60
C GLN A 3 -46.94 19.20 -17.93
N VAL A 4 -45.65 18.98 -18.17
CA VAL A 4 -44.70 20.03 -18.58
C VAL A 4 -45.06 20.54 -19.98
N TRP A 5 -45.32 19.62 -20.92
CA TRP A 5 -45.68 19.98 -22.29
C TRP A 5 -47.03 20.72 -22.37
N SER A 6 -48.04 20.25 -21.63
CA SER A 6 -49.34 20.93 -21.57
C SER A 6 -49.24 22.30 -20.90
N GLY A 7 -48.45 22.39 -19.83
CA GLY A 7 -48.25 23.60 -19.05
C GLY A 7 -47.32 24.63 -19.69
N LEU A 8 -46.43 24.26 -20.63
CA LEU A 8 -45.45 25.14 -21.26
C LEU A 8 -45.78 25.43 -22.74
N VAL A 9 -46.18 24.40 -23.49
CA VAL A 9 -46.40 24.48 -24.95
C VAL A 9 -47.88 24.65 -25.29
N LEU A 10 -48.76 23.84 -24.70
CA LEU A 10 -50.20 23.84 -25.02
C LEU A 10 -51.01 24.84 -24.17
N ARG A 11 -50.37 25.89 -23.63
CA ARG A 11 -51.06 26.93 -22.85
C ARG A 11 -52.21 27.53 -23.66
N GLN A 12 -53.39 27.58 -23.07
CA GLN A 12 -54.55 28.22 -23.69
C GLN A 12 -54.43 29.75 -23.52
N ARG A 13 -53.80 30.39 -24.50
CA ARG A 13 -53.70 31.85 -24.65
C ARG A 13 -53.97 32.20 -26.12
N PRO A 14 -55.23 32.48 -26.50
CA PRO A 14 -55.63 32.70 -27.89
C PRO A 14 -54.77 33.76 -28.62
N GLU A 15 -54.31 34.77 -27.88
CA GLU A 15 -53.45 35.85 -28.35
C GLU A 15 -51.98 35.47 -28.59
N ARG A 16 -51.57 34.23 -28.27
CA ARG A 16 -50.19 33.72 -28.41
C ARG A 16 -50.10 32.44 -29.27
N GLY A 17 -51.07 32.26 -30.16
CA GLY A 17 -51.20 31.10 -31.06
C GLY A 17 -51.99 29.94 -30.45
N THR A 18 -52.68 29.16 -31.29
CA THR A 18 -53.45 28.00 -30.81
C THR A 18 -52.53 26.92 -30.25
N PRO A 19 -52.97 26.10 -29.27
CA PRO A 19 -52.17 25.01 -28.72
C PRO A 19 -51.59 24.08 -29.80
N ASP A 20 -52.38 23.76 -30.83
CA ASP A 20 -51.95 22.90 -31.94
C ASP A 20 -50.90 23.56 -32.83
N ALA A 21 -51.06 24.84 -33.16
CA ALA A 21 -50.08 25.59 -33.95
C ALA A 21 -48.73 25.70 -33.21
N ARG A 22 -48.76 25.91 -31.89
CA ARG A 22 -47.57 25.93 -31.03
C ARG A 22 -46.88 24.56 -30.94
N ASN A 23 -47.66 23.48 -30.85
CA ASN A 23 -47.14 22.12 -30.87
C ASN A 23 -46.46 21.78 -32.20
N ILE A 24 -47.11 22.11 -33.34
CA ILE A 24 -46.55 21.89 -34.68
C ILE A 24 -45.27 22.72 -34.87
N ALA A 25 -45.23 23.96 -34.40
CA ALA A 25 -44.06 24.82 -34.47
C ALA A 25 -42.82 24.17 -33.81
N LEU A 26 -42.95 23.69 -32.57
CA LEU A 26 -41.83 23.07 -31.85
C LEU A 26 -41.40 21.72 -32.46
N LEU A 27 -42.33 20.93 -33.00
CA LEU A 27 -42.00 19.66 -33.66
C LEU A 27 -41.26 19.86 -34.98
N ARG A 28 -41.63 20.89 -35.76
CA ARG A 28 -40.94 21.28 -36.99
C ARG A 28 -39.52 21.76 -36.70
N LEU A 29 -39.34 22.58 -35.67
CA LEU A 29 -38.02 23.02 -35.22
C LEU A 29 -37.17 21.87 -34.67
N ALA A 30 -37.77 20.93 -33.93
CA ALA A 30 -37.08 19.73 -33.46
C ALA A 30 -36.62 18.82 -34.60
N ALA A 31 -37.41 18.71 -35.69
CA ALA A 31 -37.00 17.97 -36.88
C ALA A 31 -35.84 18.66 -37.60
N LEU A 32 -35.88 19.99 -37.71
CA LEU A 32 -34.80 20.79 -38.28
C LEU A 32 -33.48 20.65 -37.50
N GLU A 33 -33.52 20.64 -36.17
CA GLU A 33 -32.35 20.39 -35.31
C GLU A 33 -31.73 19.00 -35.52
N LEU A 34 -32.52 18.00 -35.91
CA LEU A 34 -32.04 16.66 -36.30
C LEU A 34 -31.55 16.60 -37.75
N GLY A 35 -31.39 17.75 -38.42
CA GLY A 35 -30.97 17.84 -39.81
C GLY A 35 -32.05 17.47 -40.82
N GLN A 36 -33.33 17.47 -40.43
CA GLN A 36 -34.43 17.12 -41.32
C GLN A 36 -35.05 18.37 -41.97
N GLY A 37 -34.83 18.54 -43.27
CA GLY A 37 -35.43 19.60 -44.09
C GLY A 37 -34.61 20.89 -44.19
N ASP A 38 -35.03 21.80 -45.08
CA ASP A 38 -34.41 23.10 -45.27
C ASP A 38 -34.93 24.12 -44.23
N ALA A 39 -34.02 24.91 -43.63
CA ALA A 39 -34.36 25.84 -42.56
C ALA A 39 -35.37 26.92 -42.99
N LEU A 40 -35.26 27.42 -44.23
CA LEU A 40 -36.13 28.47 -44.74
C LEU A 40 -37.53 27.92 -45.02
N GLU A 41 -37.63 26.73 -45.61
CA GLU A 41 -38.90 26.05 -45.85
C GLU A 41 -39.63 25.68 -44.55
N VAL A 42 -38.89 25.14 -43.57
CA VAL A 42 -39.45 24.71 -42.29
C VAL A 42 -39.98 25.91 -41.50
N VAL A 43 -39.19 26.99 -41.39
CA VAL A 43 -39.59 28.21 -40.67
C VAL A 43 -40.73 28.93 -41.38
N GLY A 44 -40.70 29.00 -42.71
CA GLY A 44 -41.76 29.64 -43.51
C GLY A 44 -43.12 28.95 -43.39
N ALA A 45 -43.15 27.67 -43.01
CA ALA A 45 -44.37 26.90 -42.82
C ALA A 45 -44.90 26.88 -41.37
N ILE A 46 -44.28 27.62 -40.45
CA ILE A 46 -44.74 27.78 -39.05
C ILE A 46 -45.72 28.95 -38.94
N ASP A 47 -46.81 28.78 -38.18
CA ASP A 47 -47.74 29.86 -37.86
C ASP A 47 -47.04 31.01 -37.12
N ALA A 48 -47.08 32.21 -37.69
CA ALA A 48 -46.37 33.38 -37.17
C ALA A 48 -46.84 33.79 -35.77
N THR A 49 -48.12 33.59 -35.44
CA THR A 49 -48.68 33.93 -34.12
C THR A 49 -48.17 32.97 -33.05
N ALA A 50 -48.10 31.67 -33.37
CA ALA A 50 -47.50 30.65 -32.51
C ALA A 50 -46.00 30.86 -32.31
N LEU A 51 -45.27 31.22 -33.36
CA LEU A 51 -43.83 31.52 -33.31
C LEU A 51 -43.53 32.71 -32.40
N ALA A 52 -44.28 33.81 -32.56
CA ALA A 52 -44.16 35.00 -31.70
C ALA A 52 -44.56 34.70 -30.25
N GLY A 53 -45.62 33.93 -30.04
CA GLY A 53 -46.09 33.51 -28.72
C GLY A 53 -45.07 32.65 -27.97
N LEU A 54 -44.43 31.68 -28.64
CA LEU A 54 -43.39 30.84 -28.05
C LEU A 54 -42.12 31.63 -27.67
N ARG A 55 -41.76 32.67 -28.44
CA ARG A 55 -40.67 33.59 -28.09
C ARG A 55 -41.01 34.44 -26.86
N GLN A 56 -42.23 35.01 -26.82
CA GLN A 56 -42.69 35.80 -25.67
C GLN A 56 -42.78 34.98 -24.38
N ASP A 57 -43.08 33.69 -24.49
CA ASP A 57 -43.13 32.77 -23.35
C ASP A 57 -41.74 32.24 -22.94
N GLY A 58 -40.66 32.69 -23.61
CA GLY A 58 -39.28 32.28 -23.30
C GLY A 58 -38.96 30.83 -23.67
N VAL A 59 -39.74 30.22 -24.56
CA VAL A 59 -39.55 28.83 -25.03
C VAL A 59 -38.58 28.80 -26.22
N LEU A 60 -38.63 29.83 -27.05
CA LEU A 60 -37.76 30.05 -28.19
C LEU A 60 -37.03 31.39 -28.06
N ARG A 61 -35.84 31.51 -28.65
CA ARG A 61 -35.06 32.74 -28.72
C ARG A 61 -34.51 32.97 -30.12
N THR A 62 -34.05 34.18 -30.37
CA THR A 62 -33.20 34.47 -31.54
C THR A 62 -31.76 34.15 -31.17
N ASP A 63 -30.96 33.71 -32.15
CA ASP A 63 -29.53 33.53 -31.94
C ASP A 63 -28.89 34.90 -31.60
N PRO A 64 -28.25 35.05 -30.42
CA PRO A 64 -27.61 36.30 -30.04
C PRO A 64 -26.28 36.55 -30.78
N ASP A 65 -25.63 35.49 -31.27
CA ASP A 65 -24.29 35.53 -31.87
C ASP A 65 -24.34 35.52 -33.41
N ASP A 66 -25.45 35.06 -34.00
CA ASP A 66 -25.72 35.15 -35.44
C ASP A 66 -27.11 35.77 -35.75
N PRO A 67 -27.19 37.08 -36.01
CA PRO A 67 -28.44 37.75 -36.35
C PRO A 67 -29.01 37.35 -37.73
N PHE A 68 -28.25 36.60 -38.55
CA PHE A 68 -28.66 36.12 -39.87
C PHE A 68 -29.09 34.65 -39.86
N ALA A 69 -28.99 33.95 -38.72
CA ALA A 69 -29.45 32.58 -38.58
C ALA A 69 -30.94 32.46 -38.95
N ILE A 70 -31.26 31.52 -39.83
CA ILE A 70 -32.62 31.31 -40.34
C ILE A 70 -33.42 30.52 -39.30
N GLY A 71 -34.33 31.20 -38.61
CA GLY A 71 -35.25 30.60 -37.63
C GLY A 71 -34.86 30.84 -36.17
N PRO A 72 -35.76 30.57 -35.20
CA PRO A 72 -35.43 30.65 -33.79
C PRO A 72 -34.69 29.41 -33.28
N GLN A 73 -33.91 29.58 -32.22
CA GLN A 73 -33.35 28.49 -31.42
C GLN A 73 -34.25 28.17 -30.21
N PHE A 74 -34.09 26.96 -29.67
CA PHE A 74 -34.64 26.65 -28.35
C PHE A 74 -33.98 27.53 -27.28
N ALA A 75 -34.79 28.10 -26.40
CA ALA A 75 -34.27 28.99 -25.35
C ALA A 75 -33.49 28.24 -24.26
N HIS A 76 -33.72 26.94 -24.11
CA HIS A 76 -33.04 26.06 -23.17
C HIS A 76 -33.00 24.63 -23.70
N ASP A 77 -31.89 23.92 -23.43
CA ASP A 77 -31.67 22.52 -23.79
C ASP A 77 -32.76 21.56 -23.31
N GLU A 78 -33.37 21.79 -22.15
CA GLU A 78 -34.49 20.97 -21.67
C GLU A 78 -35.72 21.11 -22.58
N VAL A 79 -36.02 22.32 -23.07
CA VAL A 79 -37.11 22.52 -24.04
C VAL A 79 -36.81 21.77 -25.34
N ARG A 80 -35.58 21.88 -25.86
CA ARG A 80 -35.11 21.12 -27.03
C ARG A 80 -35.30 19.62 -26.82
N ARG A 81 -34.85 19.11 -25.68
CA ARG A 81 -34.97 17.71 -25.27
C ARG A 81 -36.43 17.23 -25.23
N TYR A 82 -37.33 18.01 -24.63
CA TYR A 82 -38.77 17.71 -24.62
C TYR A 82 -39.37 17.67 -26.03
N ALA A 83 -39.00 18.62 -26.89
CA ALA A 83 -39.52 18.72 -28.25
C ALA A 83 -39.06 17.54 -29.13
N ILE A 84 -37.79 17.18 -29.06
CA ILE A 84 -37.22 16.02 -29.77
C ILE A 84 -37.83 14.71 -29.25
N ALA A 85 -37.98 14.57 -27.93
CA ALA A 85 -38.63 13.39 -27.36
C ALA A 85 -40.09 13.26 -27.82
N ARG A 86 -40.82 14.38 -27.97
CA ARG A 86 -42.18 14.39 -28.55
C ARG A 86 -42.19 14.01 -30.03
N LEU A 87 -41.19 14.45 -30.81
CA LEU A 87 -41.01 14.05 -32.20
C LEU A 87 -40.82 12.53 -32.33
N PHE A 88 -39.99 11.92 -31.47
CA PHE A 88 -39.78 10.47 -31.44
C PHE A 88 -41.07 9.69 -31.12
N LEU A 89 -41.89 10.20 -30.20
CA LEU A 89 -43.17 9.59 -29.84
C LEU A 89 -44.20 9.59 -30.98
N LEU A 90 -44.14 10.56 -31.89
CA LEU A 90 -45.08 10.65 -33.03
C LEU A 90 -44.78 9.65 -34.14
N ALA A 91 -43.53 9.21 -34.27
CA ALA A 91 -43.10 8.30 -35.34
C ALA A 91 -43.57 6.85 -35.15
N GLY A 92 -44.18 6.51 -34.01
CA GLY A 92 -44.64 5.15 -33.68
C GLY A 92 -43.52 4.16 -33.35
N HIS A 93 -42.31 4.38 -33.86
CA HIS A 93 -41.08 3.65 -33.52
C HIS A 93 -40.02 4.64 -32.97
N PRO A 94 -39.54 4.47 -31.73
CA PRO A 94 -38.74 5.48 -31.03
C PRO A 94 -37.37 5.75 -31.68
N THR A 95 -36.82 4.78 -32.40
CA THR A 95 -35.51 4.91 -33.07
C THR A 95 -35.59 5.33 -34.54
N ALA A 96 -36.76 5.33 -35.18
CA ALA A 96 -36.86 5.60 -36.63
C ALA A 96 -36.35 7.00 -36.99
N LYS A 97 -36.78 8.03 -36.24
CA LYS A 97 -36.30 9.41 -36.43
C LYS A 97 -34.85 9.61 -36.00
N LEU A 98 -34.34 8.79 -35.08
CA LEU A 98 -32.91 8.79 -34.74
C LEU A 98 -32.08 8.27 -35.92
N VAL A 99 -32.48 7.15 -36.52
CA VAL A 99 -31.79 6.54 -37.67
C VAL A 99 -31.81 7.47 -38.88
N GLU A 100 -32.96 8.08 -39.20
CA GLU A 100 -33.05 9.09 -40.27
C GLU A 100 -32.09 10.28 -40.06
N ALA A 101 -31.78 10.63 -38.81
CA ALA A 101 -30.90 11.73 -38.45
C ALA A 101 -29.42 11.32 -38.28
N GLY A 102 -29.05 10.07 -38.57
CA GLY A 102 -27.69 9.57 -38.38
C GLY A 102 -27.32 9.29 -36.91
N VAL A 103 -28.30 9.11 -36.04
CA VAL A 103 -28.17 8.72 -34.63
C VAL A 103 -27.25 9.66 -33.82
N PRO A 104 -27.54 10.98 -33.80
CA PRO A 104 -26.68 11.94 -33.12
C PRO A 104 -26.63 11.67 -31.61
N ARG A 105 -25.42 11.51 -31.05
CA ARG A 105 -25.20 11.17 -29.64
C ARG A 105 -25.90 12.16 -28.68
N TRP A 106 -25.87 13.46 -28.98
CA TRP A 106 -26.49 14.48 -28.14
C TRP A 106 -28.02 14.29 -27.95
N ALA A 107 -28.67 13.45 -28.75
CA ALA A 107 -30.09 13.11 -28.62
C ALA A 107 -30.39 12.02 -27.56
N LEU A 108 -29.38 11.42 -26.91
CA LEU A 108 -29.53 10.39 -25.86
C LEU A 108 -30.55 10.79 -24.79
N GLY A 109 -30.45 12.02 -24.27
CA GLY A 109 -31.37 12.52 -23.24
C GLY A 109 -32.83 12.59 -23.69
N ALA A 110 -33.08 12.91 -24.96
CA ALA A 110 -34.42 12.96 -25.55
C ALA A 110 -34.95 11.55 -25.84
N ALA A 111 -34.09 10.64 -26.31
CA ALA A 111 -34.42 9.24 -26.51
C ALA A 111 -34.83 8.56 -25.19
N ARG A 112 -34.08 8.78 -24.10
CA ARG A 112 -34.42 8.29 -22.76
C ARG A 112 -35.78 8.80 -22.29
N LEU A 113 -36.05 10.09 -22.51
CA LEU A 113 -37.33 10.70 -22.12
C LEU A 113 -38.52 10.16 -22.94
N ALA A 114 -38.32 9.88 -24.23
CA ALA A 114 -39.32 9.20 -25.06
C ALA A 114 -39.57 7.76 -24.58
N CYS A 115 -38.51 7.02 -24.25
CA CYS A 115 -38.60 5.68 -23.66
C CYS A 115 -39.41 5.71 -22.36
N GLN A 116 -39.14 6.65 -21.44
CA GLN A 116 -39.92 6.79 -20.20
C GLN A 116 -41.41 6.99 -20.49
N ALA A 117 -41.74 7.85 -21.45
CA ALA A 117 -43.13 8.12 -21.83
C ALA A 117 -43.83 6.88 -22.43
N LEU A 118 -43.12 6.07 -23.22
CA LEU A 118 -43.64 4.81 -23.78
C LEU A 118 -43.85 3.73 -22.70
N LEU A 119 -42.93 3.62 -21.74
CA LEU A 119 -43.03 2.64 -20.66
C LEU A 119 -44.16 2.99 -19.68
N ALA A 120 -44.40 4.28 -19.43
CA ALA A 120 -45.42 4.77 -18.49
C ALA A 120 -46.88 4.70 -19.01
N VAL A 121 -47.12 4.26 -20.24
CA VAL A 121 -48.48 4.18 -20.82
C VAL A 121 -49.33 3.14 -20.06
N PRO A 122 -50.62 3.40 -19.76
CA PRO A 122 -51.50 2.40 -19.13
C PRO A 122 -51.62 1.12 -19.97
N ASP A 123 -51.80 -0.03 -19.31
CA ASP A 123 -52.03 -1.29 -20.00
C ASP A 123 -53.41 -1.29 -20.69
N THR A 124 -53.41 -1.33 -22.01
CA THR A 124 -54.62 -1.32 -22.84
C THR A 124 -54.44 -2.25 -24.04
N PRO A 125 -55.52 -2.71 -24.70
CA PRO A 125 -55.41 -3.52 -25.91
C PRO A 125 -54.59 -2.88 -27.05
N LYS A 126 -54.52 -1.54 -27.08
CA LYS A 126 -53.74 -0.78 -28.07
C LYS A 126 -52.28 -0.57 -27.66
N ALA A 127 -51.95 -0.76 -26.39
CA ALA A 127 -50.62 -0.60 -25.82
C ALA A 127 -50.41 -1.64 -24.72
N PRO A 128 -50.30 -2.95 -25.06
CA PRO A 128 -50.17 -3.99 -24.04
C PRO A 128 -48.88 -3.81 -23.24
N LEU A 129 -48.94 -4.07 -21.94
CA LEU A 129 -47.77 -4.11 -21.06
C LEU A 129 -46.81 -5.24 -21.48
N ARG A 130 -47.37 -6.37 -21.92
CA ARG A 130 -46.61 -7.57 -22.31
C ARG A 130 -45.59 -7.30 -23.43
N GLY A 131 -44.33 -7.63 -23.17
CA GLY A 131 -43.17 -7.49 -24.06
C GLY A 131 -42.81 -6.04 -24.38
N ARG A 132 -43.36 -5.06 -23.65
CA ARG A 132 -43.20 -3.64 -23.98
C ARG A 132 -41.76 -3.18 -23.81
N PHE A 133 -41.14 -3.55 -22.68
CA PHE A 133 -39.74 -3.26 -22.44
C PHE A 133 -38.84 -3.99 -23.44
N ALA A 134 -39.08 -5.29 -23.69
CA ALA A 134 -38.28 -6.08 -24.61
C ALA A 134 -38.24 -5.51 -26.04
N ARG A 135 -39.40 -5.06 -26.57
CA ARG A 135 -39.45 -4.40 -27.88
C ARG A 135 -38.64 -3.11 -27.93
N LEU A 136 -38.70 -2.33 -26.84
CA LEU A 136 -37.94 -1.09 -26.72
C LEU A 136 -36.44 -1.37 -26.60
N GLN A 137 -36.07 -2.38 -25.81
CA GLN A 137 -34.68 -2.81 -25.66
C GLN A 137 -34.09 -3.28 -26.98
N GLN A 138 -34.81 -4.12 -27.73
CA GLN A 138 -34.40 -4.59 -29.04
C GLN A 138 -34.17 -3.41 -30.01
N ALA A 139 -35.09 -2.45 -30.07
CA ALA A 139 -34.98 -1.31 -30.98
C ALA A 139 -33.69 -0.49 -30.77
N PHE A 140 -33.18 -0.41 -29.54
CA PHE A 140 -31.93 0.28 -29.22
C PHE A 140 -30.70 -0.63 -29.32
N ASP A 141 -30.82 -1.91 -28.98
CA ASP A 141 -29.75 -2.89 -29.21
C ASP A 141 -29.47 -3.07 -30.72
N ASP A 142 -30.47 -2.88 -31.58
CA ASP A 142 -30.30 -2.83 -33.04
C ASP A 142 -29.41 -1.65 -33.47
N LEU A 143 -29.46 -0.51 -32.76
CA LEU A 143 -28.56 0.62 -33.02
C LEU A 143 -27.11 0.29 -32.64
N VAL A 144 -26.93 -0.41 -31.51
CA VAL A 144 -25.61 -0.88 -31.06
C VAL A 144 -25.04 -1.86 -32.08
N THR A 145 -25.85 -2.83 -32.52
CA THR A 145 -25.46 -3.85 -33.51
C THR A 145 -25.10 -3.23 -34.86
N ALA A 146 -25.78 -2.14 -35.24
CA ALA A 146 -25.46 -1.36 -36.44
C ALA A 146 -24.22 -0.46 -36.30
N GLY A 147 -23.53 -0.47 -35.15
CA GLY A 147 -22.29 0.27 -34.93
C GLY A 147 -22.46 1.73 -34.52
N HIS A 148 -23.65 2.15 -34.08
CA HIS A 148 -23.93 3.53 -33.65
C HIS A 148 -23.45 3.86 -32.22
N GLY A 149 -22.78 2.92 -31.54
CA GLY A 149 -22.16 3.09 -30.22
C GLY A 149 -22.90 2.38 -29.09
N ASP A 150 -22.13 1.80 -28.16
CA ASP A 150 -22.63 0.92 -27.10
C ASP A 150 -23.61 1.60 -26.13
N ARG A 151 -23.47 2.92 -25.96
CA ARG A 151 -24.27 3.72 -25.03
C ARG A 151 -25.77 3.67 -25.31
N TRP A 152 -26.19 3.43 -26.57
CA TRP A 152 -27.60 3.36 -26.94
C TRP A 152 -28.34 2.18 -26.28
N GLY A 153 -27.65 1.06 -26.04
CA GLY A 153 -28.23 -0.12 -25.38
C GLY A 153 -28.69 0.13 -23.94
N ASP A 154 -28.16 1.16 -23.30
CA ASP A 154 -28.49 1.54 -21.91
C ASP A 154 -29.74 2.42 -21.81
N VAL A 155 -30.15 3.09 -22.90
CA VAL A 155 -31.24 4.09 -22.89
C VAL A 155 -32.56 3.53 -22.36
N PRO A 156 -33.04 2.33 -22.78
CA PRO A 156 -34.27 1.75 -22.26
C PRO A 156 -34.18 1.39 -20.77
N GLY A 157 -33.03 0.85 -20.32
CA GLY A 157 -32.79 0.51 -18.92
C GLY A 157 -32.76 1.75 -18.02
N GLU A 158 -32.09 2.82 -18.44
CA GLU A 158 -32.09 4.10 -17.72
C GLU A 158 -33.50 4.69 -17.65
N ALA A 159 -34.28 4.59 -18.73
CA ALA A 159 -35.65 5.04 -18.76
C ALA A 159 -36.51 4.25 -17.75
N LEU A 160 -36.38 2.92 -17.71
CA LEU A 160 -37.09 2.05 -16.77
C LEU A 160 -36.76 2.40 -15.31
N LEU A 161 -35.48 2.53 -14.96
CA LEU A 161 -35.02 2.77 -13.59
C LEU A 161 -35.38 4.18 -13.06
N THR A 162 -35.73 5.10 -13.95
CA THR A 162 -36.09 6.49 -13.60
C THR A 162 -37.59 6.78 -13.78
N LEU A 163 -38.42 5.74 -13.98
CA LEU A 163 -39.88 5.86 -13.92
C LEU A 163 -40.35 6.17 -12.50
N GLY A 164 -41.46 6.91 -12.38
CA GLY A 164 -42.09 7.13 -11.07
C GLY A 164 -42.72 5.86 -10.46
N ALA A 165 -43.04 4.86 -11.27
CA ALA A 165 -43.59 3.57 -10.84
C ALA A 165 -43.05 2.44 -11.74
N PRO A 166 -41.80 1.97 -11.53
CA PRO A 166 -41.16 0.99 -12.39
C PRO A 166 -41.71 -0.44 -12.21
N ASP A 167 -42.26 -0.79 -11.05
CA ASP A 167 -42.64 -2.16 -10.67
C ASP A 167 -43.45 -2.93 -11.71
N PRO A 168 -44.54 -2.40 -12.30
CA PRO A 168 -45.36 -3.19 -13.22
C PRO A 168 -44.59 -3.58 -14.48
N VAL A 169 -43.77 -2.67 -15.00
CA VAL A 169 -42.96 -2.87 -16.21
C VAL A 169 -41.79 -3.80 -15.88
N LEU A 170 -41.12 -3.58 -14.75
CA LEU A 170 -39.97 -4.38 -14.33
C LEU A 170 -40.36 -5.83 -14.06
N ARG A 171 -41.46 -6.10 -13.34
CA ARG A 171 -41.96 -7.46 -13.10
C ARG A 171 -42.34 -8.18 -14.38
N GLU A 172 -42.92 -7.48 -15.35
CA GLU A 172 -43.25 -8.07 -16.65
C GLU A 172 -41.99 -8.42 -17.46
N ALA A 173 -40.99 -7.53 -17.45
CA ALA A 173 -39.73 -7.74 -18.16
C ALA A 173 -38.80 -8.76 -17.48
N TRP A 174 -39.01 -9.03 -16.19
CA TRP A 174 -38.11 -9.83 -15.35
C TRP A 174 -37.72 -11.20 -15.93
N PRO A 175 -38.65 -12.03 -16.44
CA PRO A 175 -38.27 -13.33 -17.02
C PRO A 175 -37.33 -13.20 -18.21
N THR A 176 -37.51 -12.17 -19.04
CA THR A 176 -36.63 -11.90 -20.20
C THR A 176 -35.28 -11.35 -19.76
N LEU A 177 -35.25 -10.47 -18.75
CA LEU A 177 -34.01 -9.90 -18.20
C LEU A 177 -33.12 -10.97 -17.55
N ARG A 178 -33.73 -11.97 -16.92
CA ARG A 178 -33.07 -13.11 -16.26
C ARG A 178 -32.66 -14.24 -17.20
N ALA A 179 -33.21 -14.30 -18.41
CA ALA A 179 -32.89 -15.38 -19.35
C ALA A 179 -31.37 -15.47 -19.58
N GLU A 180 -30.82 -16.68 -19.52
CA GLU A 180 -29.38 -16.94 -19.72
C GLU A 180 -28.90 -16.30 -21.03
N PRO A 181 -27.81 -15.49 -21.03
CA PRO A 181 -26.79 -15.35 -19.97
C PRO A 181 -27.03 -14.22 -18.94
N GLY A 182 -28.27 -13.80 -18.68
CA GLY A 182 -28.62 -12.82 -17.63
C GLY A 182 -28.05 -11.41 -17.84
N THR A 183 -27.79 -11.02 -19.09
CA THR A 183 -27.19 -9.72 -19.45
C THR A 183 -28.07 -8.53 -19.12
N GLY A 184 -29.40 -8.71 -19.18
CA GLY A 184 -30.37 -7.66 -18.85
C GLY A 184 -30.30 -7.22 -17.39
N VAL A 185 -30.29 -8.18 -16.45
CA VAL A 185 -30.16 -7.87 -15.01
C VAL A 185 -28.81 -7.19 -14.72
N ARG A 186 -27.71 -7.70 -15.29
CA ARG A 186 -26.38 -7.09 -15.14
C ARG A 186 -26.34 -5.64 -15.62
N ARG A 187 -26.97 -5.36 -16.77
CA ARG A 187 -27.11 -3.99 -17.31
C ARG A 187 -27.85 -3.08 -16.35
N LEU A 188 -29.01 -3.51 -15.82
CA LEU A 188 -29.77 -2.69 -14.87
C LEU A 188 -29.01 -2.42 -13.58
N ILE A 189 -28.35 -3.42 -12.99
CA ILE A 189 -27.53 -3.25 -11.79
C ILE A 189 -26.42 -2.23 -12.04
N ARG A 190 -25.69 -2.36 -13.15
CA ARG A 190 -24.64 -1.41 -13.54
C ARG A 190 -25.20 0.01 -13.66
N LEU A 191 -26.36 0.19 -14.29
CA LEU A 191 -26.97 1.51 -14.45
C LEU A 191 -27.40 2.13 -13.11
N VAL A 192 -27.91 1.33 -12.17
CA VAL A 192 -28.19 1.81 -10.81
C VAL A 192 -26.90 2.34 -10.17
N HIS A 193 -25.83 1.55 -10.20
CA HIS A 193 -24.54 1.91 -9.60
C HIS A 193 -23.86 3.11 -10.30
N GLN A 194 -24.09 3.32 -11.60
CA GLN A 194 -23.46 4.42 -12.35
C GLN A 194 -24.25 5.73 -12.35
N ARG A 195 -25.59 5.66 -12.23
CA ARG A 195 -26.47 6.81 -12.50
C ARG A 195 -27.36 7.19 -11.33
N LEU A 196 -27.55 6.31 -10.34
CA LEU A 196 -28.57 6.46 -9.31
C LEU A 196 -27.97 6.52 -7.90
N HIS A 197 -26.88 7.27 -7.75
CA HIS A 197 -26.34 7.65 -6.44
C HIS A 197 -26.88 9.02 -5.98
N ASN A 198 -26.87 9.27 -4.67
CA ASN A 198 -27.11 10.58 -4.09
C ASN A 198 -25.80 11.39 -4.02
N GLU A 199 -25.87 12.64 -3.54
CA GLU A 199 -24.71 13.52 -3.40
C GLU A 199 -23.62 12.95 -2.47
N ALA A 200 -24.00 12.07 -1.53
CA ALA A 200 -23.10 11.37 -0.62
C ALA A 200 -22.48 10.09 -1.24
N GLY A 201 -22.74 9.80 -2.51
CA GLY A 201 -22.20 8.62 -3.19
C GLY A 201 -22.87 7.30 -2.78
N LEU A 202 -24.04 7.32 -2.13
CA LEU A 202 -24.82 6.13 -1.78
C LEU A 202 -25.89 5.87 -2.83
N VAL A 203 -26.19 4.58 -3.09
CA VAL A 203 -27.27 4.23 -4.01
C VAL A 203 -28.61 4.77 -3.51
N ARG A 204 -29.44 5.29 -4.42
CA ARG A 204 -30.78 5.77 -4.08
C ARG A 204 -31.67 4.57 -3.77
N ILE A 205 -32.08 4.45 -2.50
CA ILE A 205 -32.90 3.35 -1.99
C ILE A 205 -34.14 3.09 -2.86
N THR A 206 -34.92 4.13 -3.16
CA THR A 206 -36.16 4.03 -3.98
C THR A 206 -35.94 3.55 -5.41
N ALA A 207 -34.73 3.67 -5.94
CA ALA A 207 -34.39 3.18 -7.27
C ALA A 207 -33.86 1.73 -7.25
N ALA A 208 -33.19 1.32 -6.17
CA ALA A 208 -32.66 -0.03 -6.00
C ALA A 208 -33.72 -1.03 -5.51
N GLU A 209 -34.62 -0.62 -4.61
CA GLU A 209 -35.62 -1.50 -3.98
C GLU A 209 -36.45 -2.35 -4.96
N PRO A 210 -36.99 -1.82 -6.09
CA PRO A 210 -37.74 -2.63 -7.05
C PRO A 210 -36.93 -3.80 -7.62
N LEU A 211 -35.62 -3.59 -7.82
CA LEU A 211 -34.70 -4.60 -8.34
C LEU A 211 -34.34 -5.62 -7.26
N ILE A 212 -34.03 -5.15 -6.04
CA ILE A 212 -33.80 -6.01 -4.87
C ILE A 212 -35.04 -6.87 -4.59
N ALA A 213 -36.23 -6.29 -4.72
CA ALA A 213 -37.49 -6.97 -4.51
C ALA A 213 -37.65 -8.19 -5.43
N LEU A 214 -37.19 -8.10 -6.68
CA LEU A 214 -37.25 -9.18 -7.64
C LEU A 214 -36.09 -10.17 -7.55
N LEU A 215 -34.91 -9.72 -7.10
CA LEU A 215 -33.77 -10.59 -6.87
C LEU A 215 -34.03 -11.57 -5.71
N LEU A 216 -34.63 -11.09 -4.62
CA LEU A 216 -35.00 -11.94 -3.48
C LEU A 216 -36.29 -12.76 -3.73
N ASP A 217 -36.75 -12.91 -4.98
CA ASP A 217 -37.73 -13.96 -5.32
C ASP A 217 -37.04 -15.32 -5.56
N ASP A 218 -35.71 -15.31 -5.75
CA ASP A 218 -34.88 -16.51 -5.75
C ASP A 218 -34.36 -16.84 -4.34
N ASP A 219 -34.06 -18.11 -4.08
CA ASP A 219 -33.66 -18.57 -2.74
C ASP A 219 -32.25 -18.12 -2.32
N GLU A 220 -31.30 -18.00 -3.27
CA GLU A 220 -29.90 -17.65 -2.99
C GLU A 220 -29.36 -16.58 -3.98
N PRO A 221 -29.92 -15.35 -3.99
CA PRO A 221 -29.60 -14.34 -4.99
C PRO A 221 -28.13 -13.89 -4.98
N TRP A 222 -27.48 -13.88 -3.82
CA TRP A 222 -26.06 -13.53 -3.69
C TRP A 222 -25.12 -14.54 -4.35
N ARG A 223 -25.60 -15.71 -4.77
CA ARG A 223 -24.83 -16.69 -5.57
C ARG A 223 -24.92 -16.47 -7.07
N GLN A 224 -25.75 -15.53 -7.53
CA GLN A 224 -25.98 -15.27 -8.97
C GLN A 224 -24.88 -14.41 -9.64
N GLY A 225 -23.78 -14.12 -8.92
CA GLY A 225 -22.58 -13.47 -9.45
C GLY A 225 -22.30 -12.08 -8.88
N LYS A 226 -21.07 -11.59 -9.09
CA LYS A 226 -20.50 -10.41 -8.42
C LYS A 226 -21.34 -9.13 -8.51
N HIS A 227 -22.08 -8.91 -9.60
CA HIS A 227 -22.94 -7.73 -9.75
C HIS A 227 -24.11 -7.74 -8.75
N VAL A 228 -24.76 -8.89 -8.56
CA VAL A 228 -25.85 -9.03 -7.58
C VAL A 228 -25.34 -8.82 -6.16
N GLN A 229 -24.15 -9.36 -5.86
CA GLN A 229 -23.48 -9.15 -4.58
C GLN A 229 -23.20 -7.66 -4.32
N GLY A 230 -22.69 -6.95 -5.34
CA GLY A 230 -22.42 -5.51 -5.26
C GLY A 230 -23.67 -4.68 -4.96
N ILE A 231 -24.77 -4.89 -5.69
CA ILE A 231 -25.98 -4.10 -5.46
C ILE A 231 -26.66 -4.40 -4.11
N LEU A 232 -26.58 -5.65 -3.62
CA LEU A 232 -27.07 -6.00 -2.30
C LEU A 232 -26.29 -5.24 -1.21
N ARG A 233 -24.94 -5.20 -1.31
CA ARG A 233 -24.10 -4.40 -0.40
C ARG A 233 -24.42 -2.92 -0.48
N ASP A 234 -24.41 -2.34 -1.67
CA ASP A 234 -24.65 -0.90 -1.86
C ASP A 234 -26.01 -0.49 -1.29
N TRP A 235 -27.04 -1.31 -1.53
CA TRP A 235 -28.37 -1.10 -0.96
C TRP A 235 -28.36 -1.21 0.58
N LEU A 236 -27.74 -2.24 1.15
CA LEU A 236 -27.63 -2.37 2.61
C LEU A 236 -26.85 -1.19 3.21
N HIS A 237 -25.74 -0.75 2.61
CA HIS A 237 -25.00 0.43 3.03
C HIS A 237 -25.89 1.68 3.06
N ALA A 238 -26.67 1.91 2.00
CA ALA A 238 -27.61 3.04 1.94
C ALA A 238 -28.69 2.94 3.02
N VAL A 239 -29.25 1.75 3.26
CA VAL A 239 -30.28 1.49 4.28
C VAL A 239 -29.74 1.68 5.71
N ILE A 240 -28.48 1.28 5.96
CA ILE A 240 -27.78 1.47 7.24
C ILE A 240 -27.45 2.94 7.48
N ILE A 241 -26.95 3.68 6.49
CA ILE A 241 -26.70 5.13 6.63
C ILE A 241 -28.01 5.91 6.83
N ALA A 242 -29.11 5.43 6.26
CA ALA A 242 -30.44 6.01 6.49
C ALA A 242 -31.03 5.69 7.88
N ASP A 243 -30.30 4.97 8.75
CA ASP A 243 -30.69 4.58 10.11
C ASP A 243 -32.08 3.88 10.14
N THR A 244 -32.34 3.03 9.15
CA THR A 244 -33.64 2.35 8.99
C THR A 244 -33.91 1.35 10.12
N PRO A 245 -35.04 1.45 10.87
CA PRO A 245 -35.34 0.60 12.03
C PRO A 245 -35.66 -0.85 11.63
N ALA A 246 -35.66 -1.76 12.60
CA ALA A 246 -36.02 -3.17 12.41
C ALA A 246 -37.46 -3.35 11.85
N GLY A 247 -37.71 -4.49 11.23
CA GLY A 247 -38.96 -4.83 10.54
C GLY A 247 -39.00 -4.35 9.09
N TYR A 248 -37.86 -4.05 8.48
CA TYR A 248 -37.82 -3.54 7.11
C TYR A 248 -37.98 -4.71 6.10
N PRO A 249 -39.07 -4.75 5.30
CA PRO A 249 -39.52 -6.00 4.65
C PRO A 249 -38.49 -6.72 3.79
N LEU A 250 -37.70 -5.97 3.02
CA LEU A 250 -36.68 -6.56 2.14
C LEU A 250 -35.46 -7.06 2.90
N ARG A 251 -35.08 -6.43 4.04
CA ARG A 251 -34.01 -6.95 4.91
C ARG A 251 -34.44 -8.23 5.60
N VAL A 252 -35.67 -8.27 6.13
CA VAL A 252 -36.25 -9.48 6.74
C VAL A 252 -36.29 -10.64 5.74
N ARG A 253 -36.70 -10.38 4.50
CA ARG A 253 -36.70 -11.44 3.48
C ARG A 253 -35.28 -11.92 3.15
N LEU A 254 -34.30 -11.02 3.04
CA LEU A 254 -32.89 -11.41 2.84
C LEU A 254 -32.35 -12.21 4.03
N HIS A 255 -32.68 -11.83 5.27
CA HIS A 255 -32.38 -12.59 6.47
C HIS A 255 -32.88 -14.03 6.36
N ASP A 256 -34.16 -14.22 6.06
CA ASP A 256 -34.78 -15.55 6.01
C ASP A 256 -34.10 -16.46 4.97
N HIS A 257 -33.74 -15.91 3.81
CA HIS A 257 -32.97 -16.63 2.80
C HIS A 257 -31.57 -17.02 3.28
N LEU A 258 -30.82 -16.10 3.90
CA LEU A 258 -29.45 -16.36 4.38
C LEU A 258 -29.43 -17.45 5.46
N VAL A 259 -30.38 -17.38 6.41
CA VAL A 259 -30.53 -18.37 7.48
C VAL A 259 -30.95 -19.73 6.91
N ALA A 260 -31.91 -19.76 5.98
CA ALA A 260 -32.34 -20.99 5.32
C ALA A 260 -31.18 -21.67 4.57
N ALA A 261 -30.37 -20.92 3.82
CA ALA A 261 -29.21 -21.45 3.11
C ALA A 261 -28.18 -22.07 4.08
N CYS A 262 -27.94 -21.42 5.23
CA CYS A 262 -27.07 -21.95 6.28
C CYS A 262 -27.63 -23.25 6.89
N ALA A 263 -28.94 -23.31 7.15
CA ALA A 263 -29.60 -24.49 7.70
C ALA A 263 -29.57 -25.67 6.71
N THR A 264 -29.78 -25.43 5.41
CA THR A 264 -29.66 -26.45 4.36
C THR A 264 -28.22 -26.97 4.27
N ALA A 265 -27.22 -26.09 4.35
CA ALA A 265 -25.82 -26.49 4.35
C ALA A 265 -25.44 -27.36 5.56
N ASP A 266 -25.98 -27.04 6.74
CA ASP A 266 -25.80 -27.85 7.95
C ASP A 266 -26.42 -29.25 7.79
N HIS A 267 -27.61 -29.34 7.22
CA HIS A 267 -28.26 -30.63 6.96
C HIS A 267 -27.40 -31.49 6.02
N ARG A 268 -26.92 -30.91 4.92
CA ARG A 268 -26.02 -31.59 3.96
C ARG A 268 -24.75 -32.11 4.64
N LEU A 269 -24.07 -31.29 5.44
CA LEU A 269 -22.86 -31.72 6.15
C LEU A 269 -23.15 -32.83 7.17
N SER A 270 -24.33 -32.80 7.81
CA SER A 270 -24.76 -33.85 8.73
C SER A 270 -24.98 -35.19 8.01
N GLU A 271 -25.65 -35.15 6.85
CA GLU A 271 -25.86 -36.33 6.00
C GLU A 271 -24.54 -36.91 5.48
N GLU A 272 -23.63 -36.06 5.00
CA GLU A 272 -22.29 -36.46 4.56
C GLU A 272 -21.50 -37.13 5.70
N ARG A 273 -21.57 -36.58 6.91
CA ARG A 273 -20.95 -37.18 8.10
C ARG A 273 -21.58 -38.52 8.48
N ALA A 274 -22.90 -38.63 8.43
CA ALA A 274 -23.60 -39.87 8.69
C ALA A 274 -23.25 -40.95 7.65
N ALA A 275 -23.16 -40.57 6.37
CA ALA A 275 -22.74 -41.44 5.28
C ALA A 275 -21.27 -41.87 5.42
N ALA A 276 -20.36 -40.93 5.75
CA ALA A 276 -18.95 -41.24 5.98
C ALA A 276 -18.74 -42.14 7.21
N ALA A 277 -19.50 -41.93 8.29
CA ALA A 277 -19.49 -42.78 9.47
C ALA A 277 -20.02 -44.19 9.15
N ALA A 278 -21.10 -44.29 8.37
CA ALA A 278 -21.65 -45.56 7.91
C ALA A 278 -20.68 -46.30 6.98
N ALA A 279 -20.02 -45.61 6.05
CA ALA A 279 -19.00 -46.16 5.18
C ALA A 279 -17.79 -46.68 5.97
N ARG A 280 -17.32 -45.90 6.96
CA ARG A 280 -16.24 -46.33 7.88
C ARG A 280 -16.64 -47.54 8.72
N ALA A 281 -17.90 -47.63 9.15
CA ALA A 281 -18.41 -48.78 9.89
C ALA A 281 -18.58 -50.04 9.02
N ALA A 282 -18.71 -49.87 7.70
CA ALA A 282 -18.83 -50.96 6.73
C ALA A 282 -17.48 -51.50 6.23
N LEU A 283 -16.35 -50.85 6.57
CA LEU A 283 -15.01 -51.30 6.19
C LEU A 283 -14.64 -52.63 6.87
N PRO A 284 -14.11 -53.62 6.13
CA PRO A 284 -13.56 -54.85 6.70
C PRO A 284 -12.43 -54.54 7.71
N ALA A 285 -12.32 -55.34 8.78
CA ALA A 285 -11.33 -55.12 9.85
C ALA A 285 -9.86 -55.05 9.35
N GLU A 286 -9.55 -55.71 8.23
CA GLU A 286 -8.23 -55.67 7.57
C GLU A 286 -7.93 -54.30 6.92
N GLU A 287 -8.92 -53.65 6.30
CA GLU A 287 -8.75 -52.33 5.65
C GLU A 287 -8.61 -51.21 6.69
N VAL A 288 -9.37 -51.28 7.80
CA VAL A 288 -9.23 -50.35 8.94
C VAL A 288 -7.82 -50.41 9.55
N LYS A 289 -7.22 -51.60 9.58
CA LYS A 289 -5.85 -51.82 10.07
C LYS A 289 -4.80 -51.33 9.07
N ALA A 290 -5.03 -51.54 7.77
CA ALA A 290 -4.16 -51.02 6.70
C ALA A 290 -4.19 -49.48 6.62
N GLU A 291 -5.36 -48.86 6.79
CA GLU A 291 -5.51 -47.40 6.83
C GLU A 291 -4.86 -46.79 8.09
N ARG A 292 -4.98 -47.45 9.25
CA ARG A 292 -4.19 -47.08 10.46
C ARG A 292 -2.69 -47.17 10.21
N GLN A 293 -2.21 -48.23 9.57
CA GLN A 293 -0.80 -48.42 9.25
C GLN A 293 -0.31 -47.44 8.17
N PHE A 294 -1.16 -47.07 7.21
CA PHE A 294 -0.87 -46.05 6.20
C PHE A 294 -0.79 -44.66 6.84
N LEU A 295 -1.72 -44.31 7.75
CA LEU A 295 -1.68 -43.08 8.53
C LEU A 295 -0.51 -43.06 9.53
N GLU A 296 -0.13 -44.20 10.12
CA GLU A 296 1.10 -44.32 10.93
C GLU A 296 2.35 -44.14 10.07
N LYS A 297 2.41 -44.73 8.87
CA LYS A 297 3.50 -44.52 7.92
C LYS A 297 3.57 -43.07 7.40
N GLN A 298 2.44 -42.44 7.09
CA GLN A 298 2.38 -41.01 6.75
C GLN A 298 2.82 -40.13 7.93
N ARG A 299 2.41 -40.46 9.17
CA ARG A 299 2.90 -39.79 10.38
C ARG A 299 4.40 -39.93 10.57
N LEU A 300 4.99 -41.05 10.15
CA LEU A 300 6.44 -41.31 10.22
C LEU A 300 7.23 -40.71 9.03
N LEU A 301 6.60 -40.50 7.88
CA LEU A 301 7.23 -39.88 6.69
C LEU A 301 7.26 -38.35 6.76
N PHE A 302 6.37 -37.74 7.56
CA PHE A 302 6.25 -36.28 7.74
C PHE A 302 6.72 -35.77 9.11
N THR A 303 7.71 -36.43 9.75
CA THR A 303 8.37 -35.89 10.95
C THR A 303 9.32 -34.74 10.61
N GLY A 304 8.75 -33.59 10.24
CA GLY A 304 9.24 -32.24 10.53
C GLY A 304 8.51 -31.68 11.77
N PRO A 305 8.82 -30.47 12.26
CA PRO A 305 8.55 -30.03 13.64
C PRO A 305 7.06 -29.77 13.92
N ASP A 306 6.29 -30.83 14.15
CA ASP A 306 4.83 -30.75 14.35
C ASP A 306 4.40 -31.01 15.82
N GLN A 307 5.30 -30.87 16.79
CA GLN A 307 4.90 -30.83 18.21
C GLN A 307 4.02 -29.61 18.54
N ARG A 308 3.97 -28.57 17.69
CA ARG A 308 3.05 -27.42 17.83
C ARG A 308 1.60 -27.74 17.47
N ARG A 309 1.29 -28.87 16.79
CA ARG A 309 -0.11 -29.21 16.43
C ARG A 309 -0.91 -29.88 17.56
N ALA A 310 -0.27 -30.36 18.62
CA ALA A 310 -0.94 -31.10 19.69
C ALA A 310 -1.84 -30.23 20.61
N ARG A 311 -1.73 -28.89 20.54
CA ARG A 311 -2.60 -27.94 21.25
C ARG A 311 -3.73 -27.34 20.40
N ARG A 312 -3.93 -27.79 19.16
CA ARG A 312 -5.05 -27.32 18.35
C ARG A 312 -6.35 -27.85 18.98
N ARG A 313 -7.21 -26.97 19.50
CA ARG A 313 -8.64 -27.29 19.72
C ARG A 313 -9.10 -28.01 18.46
N ARG A 314 -9.70 -29.20 18.60
CA ARG A 314 -10.24 -29.97 17.48
C ARG A 314 -11.37 -29.14 16.87
N ARG A 315 -11.04 -28.26 15.92
CA ARG A 315 -12.01 -27.37 15.26
C ARG A 315 -13.04 -28.26 14.58
N LEU A 316 -14.31 -27.99 14.84
CA LEU A 316 -15.40 -28.63 14.13
C LEU A 316 -15.39 -28.06 12.72
N GLU A 317 -15.34 -28.91 11.69
CA GLU A 317 -15.52 -28.44 10.32
C GLU A 317 -16.90 -27.80 10.21
N LEU A 318 -16.95 -26.55 9.75
CA LEU A 318 -18.17 -25.83 9.41
C LEU A 318 -18.46 -26.00 7.91
N PRO A 319 -19.74 -26.00 7.51
CA PRO A 319 -20.09 -25.86 6.10
C PRO A 319 -19.50 -24.58 5.51
N ARG A 320 -19.15 -24.63 4.22
CA ARG A 320 -18.54 -23.50 3.49
C ARG A 320 -19.42 -22.26 3.56
N GLU A 321 -20.74 -22.41 3.55
CA GLU A 321 -21.72 -21.32 3.61
C GLU A 321 -21.61 -20.43 4.85
N ILE A 322 -21.28 -21.00 6.00
CA ILE A 322 -21.16 -20.26 7.26
C ILE A 322 -19.82 -19.52 7.36
N THR A 323 -18.84 -19.96 6.56
CA THR A 323 -17.51 -19.35 6.45
C THR A 323 -17.34 -18.58 5.14
N ASP A 324 -18.38 -18.48 4.33
CA ASP A 324 -18.37 -17.76 3.07
C ASP A 324 -18.34 -16.26 3.35
N GLU A 325 -17.31 -15.59 2.82
CA GLU A 325 -17.02 -14.21 3.20
C GLU A 325 -18.18 -13.25 2.91
N LEU A 326 -18.89 -13.45 1.79
CA LEU A 326 -20.04 -12.61 1.46
C LEU A 326 -21.24 -12.91 2.35
N THR A 327 -21.50 -14.18 2.64
CA THR A 327 -22.61 -14.56 3.53
C THR A 327 -22.43 -13.95 4.92
N VAL A 328 -21.20 -14.01 5.46
CA VAL A 328 -20.83 -13.38 6.74
C VAL A 328 -20.99 -11.85 6.69
N GLU A 329 -20.53 -11.21 5.61
CA GLU A 329 -20.67 -9.76 5.38
C GLU A 329 -22.15 -9.33 5.31
N LEU A 330 -22.96 -10.01 4.50
CA LEU A 330 -24.39 -9.71 4.33
C LEU A 330 -25.17 -9.91 5.63
N LEU A 331 -24.90 -11.00 6.38
CA LEU A 331 -25.49 -11.22 7.70
C LEU A 331 -25.20 -10.01 8.61
N ALA A 332 -23.94 -9.58 8.70
CA ALA A 332 -23.59 -8.42 9.51
C ALA A 332 -24.29 -7.12 9.05
N LEU A 333 -24.40 -6.89 7.74
CA LEU A 333 -25.07 -5.72 7.15
C LEU A 333 -26.60 -5.71 7.34
N LEU A 334 -27.25 -6.83 7.72
CA LEU A 334 -28.67 -6.82 8.10
C LEU A 334 -28.95 -5.90 9.30
N GLY A 335 -27.95 -5.72 10.17
CA GLY A 335 -28.00 -4.84 11.33
C GLY A 335 -29.24 -5.11 12.19
N PRO A 336 -30.15 -4.14 12.38
CA PRO A 336 -31.37 -4.33 13.19
C PRO A 336 -32.23 -5.55 12.83
N ASP A 337 -32.14 -6.05 11.59
CA ASP A 337 -32.90 -7.21 11.09
C ASP A 337 -32.07 -8.53 11.08
N LEU A 338 -30.91 -8.59 11.77
CA LEU A 338 -30.08 -9.81 11.86
C LEU A 338 -30.77 -10.98 12.57
N GLY A 339 -31.61 -10.71 13.58
CA GLY A 339 -32.34 -11.72 14.34
C GLY A 339 -31.48 -12.69 15.16
N GLU A 340 -32.12 -13.52 15.99
CA GLU A 340 -31.43 -14.51 16.84
C GLU A 340 -30.80 -15.65 16.02
N ASP A 341 -31.43 -16.02 14.90
CA ASP A 341 -30.93 -17.08 14.02
C ASP A 341 -29.65 -16.63 13.28
N GLY A 342 -29.63 -15.42 12.72
CA GLY A 342 -28.42 -14.85 12.11
C GLY A 342 -27.29 -14.63 13.12
N GLU A 343 -27.63 -14.17 14.33
CA GLU A 343 -26.69 -14.06 15.45
C GLU A 343 -26.07 -15.42 15.82
N ALA A 344 -26.88 -16.49 15.86
CA ALA A 344 -26.40 -17.84 16.13
C ALA A 344 -25.42 -18.35 15.06
N VAL A 345 -25.65 -18.01 13.78
CA VAL A 345 -24.74 -18.35 12.68
C VAL A 345 -23.39 -17.64 12.85
N LEU A 346 -23.39 -16.32 13.08
CA LEU A 346 -22.17 -15.54 13.26
C LEU A 346 -21.38 -15.96 14.52
N ARG A 347 -22.06 -16.24 15.65
CA ARG A 347 -21.40 -16.78 16.85
C ARG A 347 -20.74 -18.12 16.62
N ARG A 348 -21.38 -19.00 15.84
CA ARG A 348 -20.81 -20.29 15.50
C ARG A 348 -19.55 -20.13 14.64
N ALA A 349 -19.59 -19.24 13.64
CA ALA A 349 -18.41 -18.90 12.85
C ALA A 349 -17.28 -18.35 13.74
N ALA A 350 -17.60 -17.43 14.66
CA ALA A 350 -16.64 -16.85 15.60
C ALA A 350 -15.97 -17.90 16.51
N ARG A 351 -16.74 -18.87 17.00
CA ARG A 351 -16.23 -19.92 17.90
C ARG A 351 -15.39 -20.97 17.17
N ASP A 352 -15.89 -21.48 16.04
CA ASP A 352 -15.33 -22.68 15.40
C ASP A 352 -14.36 -22.33 14.25
N ALA A 353 -14.48 -21.13 13.66
CA ALA A 353 -13.67 -20.63 12.55
C ALA A 353 -13.40 -19.11 12.62
N PRO A 354 -12.83 -18.57 13.73
CA PRO A 354 -12.75 -17.13 14.01
C PRO A 354 -12.14 -16.28 12.89
N ALA A 355 -11.14 -16.80 12.18
CA ALA A 355 -10.49 -16.10 11.07
C ALA A 355 -11.45 -15.74 9.92
N TRP A 356 -12.55 -16.49 9.77
CA TRP A 356 -13.54 -16.28 8.70
C TRP A 356 -14.64 -15.28 9.07
N VAL A 357 -14.64 -14.75 10.30
CA VAL A 357 -15.56 -13.68 10.74
C VAL A 357 -15.08 -12.29 10.32
N GLY A 358 -13.85 -12.17 9.79
CA GLY A 358 -13.28 -10.91 9.32
C GLY A 358 -14.24 -10.02 8.52
N PRO A 359 -15.00 -10.55 7.55
CA PRO A 359 -15.96 -9.76 6.78
C PRO A 359 -17.07 -9.08 7.60
N ALA A 360 -17.44 -9.63 8.77
CA ALA A 360 -18.44 -9.02 9.65
C ALA A 360 -17.90 -7.85 10.49
N VAL A 361 -16.57 -7.71 10.61
CA VAL A 361 -15.94 -6.71 11.49
C VAL A 361 -14.99 -5.75 10.76
N GLU A 362 -14.47 -6.13 9.59
CA GLU A 362 -13.53 -5.32 8.80
C GLU A 362 -14.20 -4.58 7.63
N GLU A 363 -15.30 -5.11 7.09
CA GLU A 363 -15.93 -4.54 5.89
C GLU A 363 -16.70 -3.27 6.21
N VAL A 364 -16.81 -2.42 5.20
CA VAL A 364 -17.43 -1.09 5.29
C VAL A 364 -18.82 -1.19 5.92
N LEU A 365 -19.07 -0.38 6.96
CA LEU A 365 -20.34 -0.28 7.69
C LEU A 365 -20.85 -1.53 8.42
N THR A 366 -20.19 -2.68 8.33
CA THR A 366 -20.61 -3.90 9.07
C THR A 366 -20.58 -3.68 10.58
N GLY A 367 -19.50 -3.07 11.10
CA GLY A 367 -19.41 -2.67 12.50
C GLY A 367 -20.53 -1.72 12.93
N ARG A 368 -20.90 -0.74 12.10
CA ARG A 368 -22.05 0.16 12.40
C ARG A 368 -23.37 -0.62 12.41
N ALA A 369 -23.59 -1.50 11.44
CA ALA A 369 -24.81 -2.29 11.36
C ALA A 369 -24.99 -3.21 12.59
N LEU A 370 -23.92 -3.91 13.00
CA LEU A 370 -23.93 -4.75 14.20
C LEU A 370 -24.11 -3.95 15.49
N ALA A 371 -23.53 -2.76 15.57
CA ALA A 371 -23.74 -1.83 16.68
C ALA A 371 -25.21 -1.38 16.82
N MET A 372 -25.93 -1.26 15.69
CA MET A 372 -27.37 -0.95 15.67
C MET A 372 -28.26 -2.14 16.07
N TYR A 373 -27.77 -3.37 15.97
CA TYR A 373 -28.54 -4.58 16.27
C TYR A 373 -28.68 -4.83 17.77
N ARG A 374 -27.56 -5.10 18.46
CA ARG A 374 -27.55 -5.51 19.87
C ARG A 374 -26.24 -5.07 20.53
N ARG A 375 -26.38 -4.36 21.64
CA ARG A 375 -25.26 -3.94 22.49
C ARG A 375 -24.41 -5.15 22.90
N GLY A 376 -23.09 -5.02 22.85
CA GLY A 376 -22.12 -6.08 23.19
C GLY A 376 -21.83 -7.10 22.08
N PHE A 377 -22.69 -7.25 21.07
CA PHE A 377 -22.49 -8.28 20.04
C PHE A 377 -21.30 -8.00 19.12
N LEU A 378 -21.10 -6.73 18.73
CA LEU A 378 -19.92 -6.33 17.95
C LEU A 378 -18.61 -6.58 18.72
N ALA A 379 -18.60 -6.34 20.03
CA ALA A 379 -17.45 -6.62 20.89
C ALA A 379 -17.09 -8.11 20.87
N GLU A 380 -18.10 -8.99 21.00
CA GLU A 380 -17.93 -10.45 20.95
C GLU A 380 -17.26 -10.92 19.64
N LEU A 381 -17.74 -10.43 18.48
CA LEU A 381 -17.18 -10.81 17.18
C LEU A 381 -15.80 -10.20 16.94
N THR A 382 -15.58 -8.95 17.37
CA THR A 382 -14.29 -8.26 17.27
C THR A 382 -13.21 -9.03 18.02
N GLU A 383 -13.50 -9.43 19.25
CA GLU A 383 -12.57 -10.19 20.08
C GLU A 383 -12.23 -11.55 19.45
N ALA A 384 -13.25 -12.31 19.02
CA ALA A 384 -13.05 -13.61 18.40
C ALA A 384 -12.19 -13.51 17.13
N TYR A 385 -12.40 -12.48 16.31
CA TYR A 385 -11.64 -12.28 15.08
C TYR A 385 -10.21 -11.81 15.32
N TYR A 386 -9.96 -10.82 16.19
CA TYR A 386 -8.61 -10.26 16.30
C TYR A 386 -7.67 -11.05 17.20
N LEU A 387 -8.17 -11.69 18.26
CA LEU A 387 -7.33 -12.50 19.13
C LEU A 387 -6.92 -13.81 18.43
N ASN A 388 -5.62 -13.93 18.12
CA ASN A 388 -5.06 -15.10 17.47
C ASN A 388 -4.39 -16.02 18.50
N GLU A 389 -5.18 -16.85 19.18
CA GLU A 389 -4.66 -17.83 20.15
C GLU A 389 -3.80 -18.95 19.53
N ASP A 390 -3.83 -19.11 18.19
CA ASP A 390 -3.05 -20.14 17.48
C ASP A 390 -1.59 -19.75 17.23
N GLN A 391 -1.26 -18.47 17.37
CA GLN A 391 0.09 -17.93 17.21
C GLN A 391 0.55 -17.40 18.57
N ASP A 392 1.55 -18.06 19.16
CA ASP A 392 2.07 -17.74 20.48
C ASP A 392 3.22 -16.71 20.47
N GLY A 393 3.53 -16.15 19.29
CA GLY A 393 4.59 -15.15 19.08
C GLY A 393 5.98 -15.76 18.90
N ALA A 394 6.07 -17.08 18.69
CA ALA A 394 7.32 -17.84 18.58
C ALA A 394 7.83 -18.01 17.13
N GLY A 395 7.40 -17.15 16.20
CA GLY A 395 7.80 -17.11 14.79
C GLY A 395 8.14 -15.68 14.32
N PHE A 396 8.91 -15.54 13.24
CA PHE A 396 9.23 -14.23 12.66
C PHE A 396 7.94 -13.51 12.22
N HIS A 397 7.71 -12.30 12.74
CA HIS A 397 6.59 -11.41 12.41
C HIS A 397 5.19 -11.81 12.92
N GLU A 398 5.09 -12.58 14.01
CA GLU A 398 3.82 -12.94 14.65
C GLU A 398 3.48 -12.05 15.87
N ASP A 399 2.64 -11.03 15.69
CA ASP A 399 2.23 -10.08 16.76
C ASP A 399 1.09 -10.60 17.68
N GLY A 400 0.66 -11.86 17.52
CA GLY A 400 -0.49 -12.44 18.26
C GLY A 400 -1.88 -11.88 17.90
N ILE A 401 -1.95 -10.88 17.02
CA ILE A 401 -3.17 -10.24 16.55
C ILE A 401 -3.36 -10.47 15.06
N ARG A 402 -4.58 -10.83 14.63
CA ARG A 402 -4.89 -10.99 13.20
C ARG A 402 -4.83 -9.63 12.50
N ARG A 403 -4.24 -9.59 11.30
CA ARG A 403 -4.10 -8.36 10.49
C ARG A 403 -5.44 -7.92 9.90
N HIS A 404 -5.54 -6.64 9.53
CA HIS A 404 -6.68 -6.14 8.79
C HIS A 404 -6.90 -6.90 7.47
N GLY A 405 -8.17 -7.14 7.10
CA GLY A 405 -8.56 -7.72 5.82
C GLY A 405 -8.20 -6.82 4.62
N ALA A 406 -7.79 -7.43 3.50
CA ALA A 406 -7.20 -6.75 2.35
C ALA A 406 -8.19 -6.27 1.26
N ARG A 407 -9.50 -6.15 1.53
CA ARG A 407 -10.49 -5.83 0.48
C ARG A 407 -10.58 -4.35 0.05
N GLY A 408 -9.66 -3.49 0.49
CA GLY A 408 -9.58 -2.11 0.02
C GLY A 408 -8.96 -2.00 -1.37
N LEU A 409 -9.61 -1.27 -2.30
CA LEU A 409 -9.01 -0.87 -3.56
C LEU A 409 -7.99 0.27 -3.31
N GLY A 410 -6.69 -0.01 -3.49
CA GLY A 410 -5.60 0.98 -3.45
C GLY A 410 -4.60 0.83 -2.29
N VAL A 411 -3.61 1.72 -2.23
CA VAL A 411 -2.65 1.83 -1.12
C VAL A 411 -3.39 2.33 0.12
N THR A 412 -3.84 1.41 0.98
CA THR A 412 -4.50 1.74 2.24
C THR A 412 -3.45 1.87 3.35
N PRO A 413 -3.59 2.85 4.28
CA PRO A 413 -2.65 2.97 5.38
C PRO A 413 -2.67 1.71 6.24
N LEU A 414 -1.50 1.29 6.71
CA LEU A 414 -1.36 0.08 7.51
C LEU A 414 -2.21 0.16 8.79
N ALA A 415 -2.23 1.32 9.45
CA ALA A 415 -3.14 1.67 10.56
C ALA A 415 -3.83 3.02 10.31
N ALA A 416 -5.12 3.12 10.65
CA ALA A 416 -5.86 4.39 10.70
C ALA A 416 -7.11 4.25 11.58
N TRP A 417 -7.54 5.36 12.22
CA TRP A 417 -8.72 5.42 13.09
C TRP A 417 -10.03 4.90 12.47
N TYR A 418 -10.16 4.89 11.14
CA TYR A 418 -11.35 4.40 10.42
C TYR A 418 -11.26 2.94 9.98
N ARG A 419 -10.15 2.23 10.29
CA ARG A 419 -10.00 0.81 9.96
C ARG A 419 -10.57 -0.08 11.06
N GLY A 420 -11.17 -1.20 10.66
CA GLY A 420 -11.78 -2.15 11.56
C GLY A 420 -13.07 -1.63 12.22
N PRO A 421 -13.60 -2.36 13.22
CA PRO A 421 -14.90 -2.09 13.83
C PRO A 421 -14.83 -1.07 14.97
N PHE A 422 -13.66 -0.50 15.26
CA PHE A 422 -13.39 0.11 16.56
C PHE A 422 -14.15 1.43 16.79
N MET A 423 -14.26 2.29 15.77
CA MET A 423 -15.03 3.53 15.89
C MET A 423 -16.50 3.29 16.25
N PRO A 424 -17.28 2.49 15.48
CA PRO A 424 -18.67 2.19 15.86
C PRO A 424 -18.77 1.40 17.17
N LEU A 425 -17.77 0.57 17.50
CA LEU A 425 -17.72 -0.16 18.76
C LEU A 425 -17.65 0.78 19.98
N PHE A 426 -16.74 1.75 19.98
CA PHE A 426 -16.61 2.68 21.10
C PHE A 426 -17.78 3.67 21.19
N GLN A 427 -18.35 4.09 20.05
CA GLN A 427 -19.51 4.98 20.02
C GLN A 427 -20.80 4.33 20.52
N SER A 428 -20.97 3.03 20.29
CA SER A 428 -22.19 2.30 20.68
C SER A 428 -22.10 1.63 22.05
N ASP A 429 -20.90 1.15 22.43
CA ASP A 429 -20.70 0.41 23.67
C ASP A 429 -19.29 0.63 24.24
N PHE A 430 -19.00 1.87 24.63
CA PHE A 430 -17.67 2.33 25.08
C PHE A 430 -16.97 1.37 26.06
N ARG A 431 -17.61 1.00 27.18
CA ARG A 431 -16.99 0.16 28.22
C ARG A 431 -16.65 -1.24 27.73
N ASN A 432 -17.55 -1.91 27.00
CA ASN A 432 -17.27 -3.24 26.44
C ASN A 432 -16.21 -3.15 25.33
N GLY A 433 -16.25 -2.11 24.50
CA GLY A 433 -15.23 -1.86 23.48
C GLY A 433 -13.83 -1.71 24.09
N VAL A 434 -13.72 -0.92 25.15
CA VAL A 434 -12.46 -0.74 25.91
C VAL A 434 -11.99 -2.07 26.52
N SER A 435 -12.91 -2.85 27.10
CA SER A 435 -12.59 -4.17 27.66
C SER A 435 -12.02 -5.14 26.61
N VAL A 436 -12.61 -5.18 25.40
CA VAL A 436 -12.09 -5.97 24.27
C VAL A 436 -10.73 -5.47 23.83
N LEU A 437 -10.57 -4.14 23.68
CA LEU A 437 -9.29 -3.56 23.29
C LEU A 437 -8.19 -3.87 24.32
N ASN A 438 -8.46 -3.79 25.63
CA ASN A 438 -7.47 -4.14 26.65
C ASN A 438 -7.07 -5.62 26.55
N ARG A 439 -8.01 -6.55 26.28
CA ARG A 439 -7.64 -7.96 26.01
C ARG A 439 -6.74 -8.11 24.79
N MET A 440 -7.04 -7.39 23.70
CA MET A 440 -6.19 -7.36 22.50
C MET A 440 -4.80 -6.79 22.79
N LEU A 441 -4.71 -5.66 23.48
CA LEU A 441 -3.44 -5.01 23.80
C LEU A 441 -2.60 -5.81 24.78
N ASN A 442 -3.21 -6.41 25.81
CA ASN A 442 -2.53 -7.30 26.76
C ASN A 442 -1.91 -8.50 26.02
N HIS A 443 -2.68 -9.12 25.12
CA HIS A 443 -2.19 -10.25 24.30
C HIS A 443 -1.07 -9.83 23.34
N ALA A 444 -1.23 -8.70 22.65
CA ALA A 444 -0.25 -8.16 21.71
C ALA A 444 1.07 -7.78 22.39
N ALA A 445 1.03 -7.10 23.53
CA ALA A 445 2.21 -6.70 24.28
C ALA A 445 2.99 -7.94 24.78
N LEU A 446 2.27 -8.96 25.25
CA LEU A 446 2.88 -10.23 25.66
C LEU A 446 3.47 -11.02 24.48
N ALA A 447 2.80 -11.05 23.32
CA ALA A 447 3.31 -11.67 22.11
C ALA A 447 4.60 -10.98 21.66
N ARG A 448 4.63 -9.64 21.64
CA ARG A 448 5.83 -8.85 21.34
C ARG A 448 6.98 -9.16 22.30
N ALA A 449 6.74 -9.16 23.60
CA ALA A 449 7.76 -9.49 24.59
C ALA A 449 8.38 -10.88 24.31
N ARG A 450 7.55 -11.88 23.98
CA ARG A 450 8.02 -13.22 23.59
C ARG A 450 8.85 -13.20 22.31
N THR A 451 8.40 -12.51 21.26
CA THR A 451 9.15 -12.40 20.00
C THR A 451 10.52 -11.78 20.22
N LEU A 452 10.59 -10.69 20.99
CA LEU A 452 11.84 -9.99 21.28
C LEU A 452 12.81 -10.86 22.10
N THR A 453 12.31 -11.56 23.11
CA THR A 453 13.10 -12.52 23.89
C THR A 453 13.60 -13.69 23.02
N GLY A 454 12.82 -14.11 22.01
CA GLY A 454 13.18 -15.16 21.07
C GLY A 454 14.33 -14.81 20.12
N HIS A 455 14.58 -13.53 19.82
CA HIS A 455 15.62 -13.10 18.88
C HIS A 455 17.05 -13.49 19.31
N HIS A 456 17.29 -13.68 20.60
CA HIS A 456 18.59 -14.08 21.14
C HIS A 456 18.79 -15.60 21.19
N ARG A 457 17.84 -16.40 20.67
CA ARG A 457 17.85 -17.86 20.78
C ARG A 457 17.67 -18.53 19.41
N PRO A 458 18.18 -19.77 19.24
CA PRO A 458 17.92 -20.57 18.05
C PRO A 458 16.42 -20.70 17.77
N TYR A 459 16.04 -20.63 16.49
CA TYR A 459 14.64 -20.71 16.05
C TYR A 459 13.92 -21.92 16.67
N GLY A 460 12.82 -21.67 17.38
CA GLY A 460 12.01 -22.71 18.03
C GLY A 460 12.36 -23.06 19.48
N ALA A 461 13.33 -22.37 20.10
CA ALA A 461 13.63 -22.52 21.53
C ALA A 461 12.44 -22.09 22.42
N ARG A 462 12.25 -22.78 23.56
CA ARG A 462 11.20 -22.45 24.54
C ARG A 462 11.57 -21.18 25.31
N ILE A 463 10.61 -20.27 25.45
CA ILE A 463 10.74 -19.05 26.27
C ILE A 463 10.17 -19.35 27.67
N GLU A 464 10.93 -19.03 28.71
CA GLU A 464 10.51 -19.17 30.11
C GLU A 464 9.90 -17.85 30.62
N ASP A 465 9.08 -17.91 31.68
CA ASP A 465 8.34 -16.72 32.15
C ASP A 465 9.27 -15.64 32.72
N HIS A 466 10.37 -16.03 33.37
CA HIS A 466 11.37 -15.09 33.88
C HIS A 466 12.10 -14.32 32.77
N ASP A 467 12.13 -14.85 31.55
CA ASP A 467 12.73 -14.16 30.40
C ASP A 467 11.89 -12.94 29.94
N LEU A 468 10.66 -12.79 30.45
CA LEU A 468 9.74 -11.70 30.13
C LEU A 468 9.77 -10.56 31.16
N ASP A 469 10.48 -10.73 32.29
CA ASP A 469 10.50 -9.76 33.39
C ASP A 469 11.09 -8.41 32.97
N ALA A 470 11.99 -8.39 31.98
CA ALA A 470 12.53 -7.16 31.39
C ALA A 470 11.47 -6.27 30.70
N TYR A 471 10.31 -6.84 30.37
CA TYR A 471 9.19 -6.13 29.73
C TYR A 471 8.00 -5.91 30.69
N ARG A 472 8.17 -6.21 31.98
CA ARG A 472 7.14 -6.04 33.03
C ARG A 472 7.50 -4.85 33.91
N THR A 473 6.59 -3.89 34.04
CA THR A 473 6.79 -2.68 34.85
C THR A 473 5.68 -2.54 35.88
N GLU A 474 6.01 -2.29 37.15
CA GLU A 474 5.02 -1.97 38.18
C GLU A 474 4.75 -0.46 38.28
N LEU A 475 3.49 -0.05 38.14
CA LEU A 475 3.05 1.34 38.23
C LEU A 475 1.83 1.49 39.17
N ASP A 476 1.74 2.61 39.88
CA ASP A 476 0.57 3.03 40.69
C ASP A 476 -0.23 4.15 40.00
N VAL A 477 -0.72 3.85 38.80
CA VAL A 477 -1.54 4.80 38.00
C VAL A 477 -3.05 4.61 38.19
N ALA A 478 -3.47 3.40 38.56
CA ALA A 478 -4.88 3.06 38.80
C ALA A 478 -5.32 3.24 40.26
N GLY A 479 -4.48 3.84 41.12
CA GLY A 479 -4.69 3.93 42.56
C GLY A 479 -4.38 2.63 43.33
N ALA A 480 -3.77 1.67 42.66
CA ALA A 480 -3.11 0.52 43.23
C ALA A 480 -1.93 0.12 42.32
N ARG A 481 -0.87 -0.41 42.93
CA ARG A 481 0.30 -0.89 42.20
C ARG A 481 -0.03 -2.15 41.39
N ARG A 482 0.16 -2.09 40.07
CA ARG A 482 -0.12 -3.18 39.11
C ARG A 482 1.02 -3.35 38.13
N THR A 483 1.17 -4.55 37.58
CA THR A 483 2.15 -4.86 36.53
C THR A 483 1.59 -4.58 35.15
N TYR A 484 2.36 -3.88 34.32
CA TYR A 484 2.05 -3.57 32.92
C TYR A 484 3.15 -4.14 32.02
N VAL A 485 2.76 -4.67 30.86
CA VAL A 485 3.65 -5.30 29.88
C VAL A 485 3.87 -4.37 28.69
N GLY A 486 5.11 -4.23 28.25
CA GLY A 486 5.47 -3.56 27.01
C GLY A 486 6.84 -2.90 27.03
N ASP A 487 7.28 -2.45 25.87
CA ASP A 487 8.48 -1.62 25.67
C ASP A 487 8.07 -0.20 25.22
N GLU A 488 9.06 0.61 24.85
CA GLU A 488 8.84 1.95 24.29
C GLU A 488 7.97 1.95 23.03
N HIS A 489 8.05 0.90 22.19
CA HIS A 489 7.19 0.80 21.02
C HIS A 489 5.72 0.54 21.39
N VAL A 490 5.46 -0.30 22.40
CA VAL A 490 4.09 -0.53 22.92
C VAL A 490 3.48 0.77 23.46
N TRP A 491 4.25 1.58 24.20
CA TRP A 491 3.82 2.90 24.67
C TRP A 491 3.35 3.81 23.53
N LEU A 492 3.95 3.67 22.35
CA LEU A 492 3.72 4.52 21.18
C LEU A 492 2.63 4.03 20.23
N TRP A 493 1.99 2.89 20.48
CA TRP A 493 0.98 2.37 19.56
C TRP A 493 -0.20 3.31 19.31
N TYR A 494 -0.58 4.12 20.31
CA TYR A 494 -1.65 5.13 20.12
C TYR A 494 -1.25 6.26 19.16
N ARG A 495 0.06 6.47 18.96
CA ARG A 495 0.62 7.42 18.00
C ARG A 495 0.55 6.89 16.56
N GLY A 496 0.61 5.57 16.40
CA GLY A 496 0.75 4.90 15.09
C GLY A 496 2.18 5.00 14.50
N THR A 497 3.18 5.32 15.32
CA THR A 497 4.59 5.49 14.91
C THR A 497 5.52 4.40 15.46
N GLY A 498 5.03 3.55 16.37
CA GLY A 498 5.77 2.41 16.90
C GLY A 498 5.68 1.15 16.03
N VAL A 499 6.42 0.11 16.41
CA VAL A 499 6.39 -1.21 15.77
C VAL A 499 5.42 -2.13 16.52
N GLY A 500 4.46 -2.74 15.82
CA GLY A 500 3.49 -3.67 16.42
C GLY A 500 2.26 -3.91 15.54
N PRO A 501 1.20 -4.54 16.08
CA PRO A 501 0.04 -4.92 15.30
C PRO A 501 -0.79 -3.70 14.90
N TYR A 502 -0.87 -3.44 13.59
CA TYR A 502 -1.62 -2.31 13.05
C TYR A 502 -3.09 -2.23 13.50
N PRO A 503 -3.85 -3.33 13.69
CA PRO A 503 -5.21 -3.23 14.21
C PRO A 503 -5.31 -2.65 15.64
N CYS A 504 -4.34 -2.94 16.51
CA CYS A 504 -4.29 -2.33 17.84
C CYS A 504 -4.02 -0.83 17.76
N MET A 505 -3.16 -0.39 16.83
CA MET A 505 -2.91 1.03 16.58
C MET A 505 -4.17 1.73 16.03
N SER A 506 -4.85 1.13 15.05
CA SER A 506 -6.13 1.62 14.51
C SER A 506 -7.18 1.77 15.63
N ALA A 507 -7.28 0.78 16.52
CA ALA A 507 -8.19 0.80 17.65
C ALA A 507 -7.87 1.91 18.65
N LEU A 508 -6.59 2.09 19.02
CA LEU A 508 -6.16 3.17 19.91
C LEU A 508 -6.42 4.56 19.30
N GLN A 509 -6.17 4.74 18.00
CA GLN A 509 -6.47 6.00 17.31
C GLN A 509 -7.98 6.29 17.23
N ALA A 510 -8.81 5.26 17.03
CA ALA A 510 -10.27 5.40 17.09
C ALA A 510 -10.74 5.75 18.51
N LEU A 511 -10.19 5.08 19.53
CA LEU A 511 -10.49 5.33 20.93
C LEU A 511 -10.12 6.75 21.35
N GLU A 512 -8.95 7.25 20.95
CA GLU A 512 -8.49 8.62 21.24
C GLU A 512 -9.52 9.66 20.77
N ARG A 513 -10.11 9.46 19.58
CA ARG A 513 -11.15 10.33 19.02
C ARG A 513 -12.50 10.22 19.72
N VAL A 514 -12.90 9.01 20.11
CA VAL A 514 -14.16 8.81 20.84
C VAL A 514 -14.06 9.38 22.25
N CYS A 515 -12.91 9.29 22.91
CA CYS A 515 -12.67 10.00 24.17
C CYS A 515 -12.86 11.51 24.01
N ASP A 516 -12.34 12.13 22.92
CA ASP A 516 -12.58 13.56 22.65
C ASP A 516 -14.08 13.86 22.49
N GLN A 517 -14.83 13.03 21.77
CA GLN A 517 -16.29 13.16 21.61
C GLN A 517 -17.03 13.07 22.95
N LEU A 518 -16.59 12.18 23.84
CA LEU A 518 -17.21 12.02 25.16
C LEU A 518 -16.87 13.18 26.10
N VAL A 519 -15.65 13.71 26.04
CA VAL A 519 -15.26 14.92 26.79
C VAL A 519 -16.05 16.13 26.30
N GLU A 520 -16.24 16.29 24.98
CA GLU A 520 -17.09 17.33 24.40
C GLU A 520 -18.57 17.18 24.81
N ALA A 521 -19.00 15.95 25.09
CA ALA A 521 -20.31 15.64 25.65
C ALA A 521 -20.38 15.74 27.20
N ASP A 522 -19.44 16.45 27.83
CA ASP A 522 -19.34 16.68 29.28
C ASP A 522 -19.19 15.40 30.13
N ILE A 523 -18.69 14.30 29.56
CA ILE A 523 -18.36 13.09 30.34
C ILE A 523 -17.06 13.35 31.13
N PRO A 524 -17.07 13.20 32.47
CA PRO A 524 -15.88 13.44 33.29
C PRO A 524 -14.68 12.55 32.93
N LEU A 525 -13.50 13.16 32.84
CA LEU A 525 -12.25 12.45 32.52
C LEU A 525 -11.89 11.36 33.53
N ASP A 526 -12.24 11.52 34.82
CA ASP A 526 -11.96 10.52 35.85
C ASP A 526 -12.70 9.20 35.58
N THR A 527 -13.93 9.29 35.09
CA THR A 527 -14.79 8.18 34.69
C THR A 527 -14.25 7.50 33.44
N LEU A 528 -13.77 8.28 32.47
CA LEU A 528 -13.11 7.75 31.27
C LEU A 528 -11.83 7.01 31.65
N VAL A 529 -10.93 7.62 32.41
CA VAL A 529 -9.66 7.02 32.85
C VAL A 529 -9.90 5.73 33.65
N ALA A 530 -10.86 5.72 34.57
CA ALA A 530 -11.21 4.51 35.33
C ALA A 530 -11.69 3.37 34.41
N THR A 531 -12.44 3.70 33.36
CA THR A 531 -12.90 2.72 32.35
C THR A 531 -11.74 2.22 31.50
N LEU A 532 -10.86 3.12 31.04
CA LEU A 532 -9.69 2.80 30.22
C LEU A 532 -8.71 1.86 30.92
N LEU A 533 -8.54 2.00 32.24
CA LEU A 533 -7.64 1.19 33.04
C LEU A 533 -8.28 -0.08 33.64
N GLU A 534 -9.55 -0.36 33.35
CA GLU A 534 -10.22 -1.59 33.74
C GLU A 534 -9.60 -2.79 32.98
N ASP A 535 -9.10 -3.79 33.72
CA ASP A 535 -8.39 -4.98 33.20
C ASP A 535 -7.19 -4.67 32.27
N CYS A 536 -6.57 -3.50 32.43
CA CYS A 536 -5.40 -3.09 31.66
C CYS A 536 -4.10 -3.64 32.28
N GLU A 537 -3.35 -4.42 31.50
CA GLU A 537 -2.02 -4.96 31.83
C GLU A 537 -0.98 -4.61 30.76
N ASN A 538 -1.23 -3.59 29.92
CA ASN A 538 -0.38 -3.18 28.81
C ASN A 538 0.04 -1.70 28.92
N LEU A 539 1.24 -1.36 28.46
CA LEU A 539 1.73 0.02 28.45
C LEU A 539 1.05 0.91 27.40
N ALA A 540 0.44 0.35 26.35
CA ALA A 540 -0.14 1.11 25.25
C ALA A 540 -1.34 1.96 25.69
N MET A 541 -2.24 1.39 26.50
CA MET A 541 -3.39 2.10 27.05
C MET A 541 -2.96 3.16 28.06
N VAL A 542 -1.93 2.90 28.86
CA VAL A 542 -1.37 3.89 29.80
C VAL A 542 -0.80 5.09 29.02
N GLY A 543 -0.07 4.84 27.93
CA GLY A 543 0.43 5.90 27.03
C GLY A 543 -0.68 6.73 26.43
N LEU A 544 -1.78 6.11 25.98
CA LEU A 544 -2.98 6.81 25.49
C LEU A 544 -3.60 7.70 26.59
N VAL A 545 -3.73 7.20 27.81
CA VAL A 545 -4.30 7.95 28.94
C VAL A 545 -3.46 9.18 29.26
N VAL A 546 -2.13 9.04 29.36
CA VAL A 546 -1.23 10.17 29.59
C VAL A 546 -1.37 11.21 28.47
N GLY A 547 -1.37 10.78 27.20
CA GLY A 547 -1.59 11.65 26.06
C GLY A 547 -2.94 12.38 26.10
N LEU A 548 -4.02 11.68 26.46
CA LEU A 548 -5.36 12.25 26.59
C LEU A 548 -5.43 13.32 27.69
N LEU A 549 -4.86 13.05 28.87
CA LEU A 549 -4.84 13.98 29.99
C LEU A 549 -4.01 15.24 29.69
N VAL A 550 -2.89 15.10 28.95
CA VAL A 550 -2.08 16.25 28.50
C VAL A 550 -2.84 17.10 27.48
N ARG A 551 -3.58 16.48 26.55
CA ARG A 551 -4.41 17.23 25.57
C ARG A 551 -5.53 17.99 26.27
N HIS A 552 -6.20 17.38 27.24
CA HIS A 552 -7.30 17.98 28.01
C HIS A 552 -6.88 18.53 29.38
N LEU A 553 -5.69 19.13 29.46
CA LEU A 553 -5.07 19.56 30.73
C LEU A 553 -5.99 20.44 31.60
N GLU A 554 -6.84 21.27 31.00
CA GLU A 554 -7.81 22.11 31.72
C GLU A 554 -8.89 21.30 32.46
N HIS A 555 -9.29 20.16 31.90
CA HIS A 555 -10.32 19.28 32.47
C HIS A 555 -9.71 18.16 33.32
N ALA A 556 -8.41 17.89 33.17
CA ALA A 556 -7.72 16.80 33.85
C ALA A 556 -7.56 17.03 35.37
N ASP A 557 -7.58 18.28 35.84
CA ASP A 557 -7.35 18.69 37.24
C ASP A 557 -6.15 17.96 37.89
N ARG A 558 -6.41 17.01 38.81
CA ARG A 558 -5.42 16.23 39.56
C ARG A 558 -5.19 14.83 38.99
N LEU A 559 -5.85 14.47 37.90
CA LEU A 559 -5.77 13.11 37.34
C LEU A 559 -4.37 12.78 36.82
N LEU A 560 -3.62 13.77 36.34
CA LEU A 560 -2.25 13.57 35.84
C LEU A 560 -1.23 13.36 36.98
N ASP A 561 -1.54 13.78 38.21
CA ASP A 561 -0.60 13.82 39.35
C ASP A 561 0.03 12.45 39.64
N ARG A 562 -0.77 11.37 39.60
CA ARG A 562 -0.30 9.99 39.86
C ARG A 562 0.69 9.49 38.80
N TYR A 563 0.53 9.94 37.56
CA TYR A 563 1.43 9.59 36.47
C TYR A 563 2.75 10.36 36.60
N LEU A 564 2.70 11.60 37.10
CA LEU A 564 3.88 12.43 37.31
C LEU A 564 4.77 11.92 38.44
N THR A 565 4.26 11.09 39.36
CA THR A 565 5.04 10.45 40.43
C THR A 565 5.78 9.18 40.00
N GLU A 566 5.54 8.67 38.79
CA GLU A 566 6.13 7.42 38.28
C GLU A 566 7.31 7.69 37.33
N PRO A 567 8.58 7.42 37.74
CA PRO A 567 9.76 7.74 36.94
C PRO A 567 9.79 7.06 35.56
N VAL A 568 9.24 5.85 35.44
CA VAL A 568 9.22 5.10 34.18
C VAL A 568 8.38 5.81 33.12
N ILE A 569 7.29 6.47 33.50
CA ILE A 569 6.42 7.20 32.57
C ILE A 569 7.15 8.40 31.96
N TRP A 570 8.01 9.08 32.73
CA TRP A 570 8.86 10.14 32.20
C TRP A 570 9.89 9.63 31.19
N HIS A 571 10.47 8.44 31.42
CA HIS A 571 11.38 7.82 30.45
C HIS A 571 10.65 7.44 29.15
N LEU A 572 9.46 6.84 29.25
CA LEU A 572 8.66 6.46 28.08
C LEU A 572 8.20 7.67 27.27
N GLU A 573 7.80 8.77 27.92
CA GLU A 573 7.47 10.03 27.24
C GLU A 573 8.69 10.73 26.65
N PHE A 574 9.87 10.59 27.26
CA PHE A 574 11.11 11.07 26.66
C PHE A 574 11.44 10.27 25.39
N ALA A 575 11.39 8.93 25.45
CA ALA A 575 11.59 8.05 24.29
C ALA A 575 10.62 8.39 23.15
N ARG A 576 9.34 8.67 23.46
CA ARG A 576 8.37 9.18 22.49
C ARG A 576 8.87 10.42 21.76
N VAL A 577 9.22 11.46 22.52
CA VAL A 577 9.59 12.76 21.96
C VAL A 577 10.83 12.62 21.07
N VAL A 578 11.80 11.81 21.50
CA VAL A 578 13.01 11.51 20.72
C VAL A 578 12.66 10.80 19.42
N GLN A 579 11.88 9.73 19.46
CA GLN A 579 11.50 8.96 18.27
C GLN A 579 10.69 9.78 17.26
N GLU A 580 9.79 10.65 17.72
CA GLU A 580 8.99 11.51 16.84
C GLU A 580 9.79 12.69 16.26
N ALA A 581 10.94 13.04 16.86
CA ALA A 581 11.84 14.07 16.35
C ALA A 581 12.79 13.54 15.26
N SER A 582 13.15 12.25 15.30
CA SER A 582 14.09 11.62 14.35
C SER A 582 13.45 10.70 13.32
N GLY A 583 12.15 10.35 13.45
CA GLY A 583 11.47 9.35 12.61
C GLY A 583 10.08 9.73 12.08
N LEU A 584 9.16 8.76 12.06
CA LEU A 584 7.79 8.93 11.57
C LEU A 584 6.99 9.84 12.51
N ARG A 585 6.30 10.84 11.93
CA ARG A 585 5.46 11.77 12.67
C ARG A 585 4.03 11.25 12.81
N ALA A 586 3.48 11.31 14.02
CA ALA A 586 2.12 10.90 14.30
C ALA A 586 1.07 11.82 13.64
N ALA A 587 0.07 11.24 12.98
CA ALA A 587 -1.05 11.99 12.41
C ALA A 587 -1.94 12.57 13.52
N ALA A 588 -2.19 13.88 13.51
CA ALA A 588 -2.94 14.58 14.57
C ALA A 588 -4.26 15.20 14.09
N ASP A 589 -4.63 14.99 12.83
CA ASP A 589 -5.80 15.59 12.21
C ASP A 589 -7.10 15.16 12.91
N GLY A 590 -7.95 16.14 13.23
CA GLY A 590 -9.27 15.90 13.83
C GLY A 590 -9.28 15.60 15.33
N LEU A 591 -8.14 15.76 16.04
CA LEU A 591 -8.07 15.63 17.51
C LEU A 591 -8.19 16.99 18.22
N ALA A 592 -8.80 16.98 19.40
CA ALA A 592 -8.85 18.17 20.28
C ALA A 592 -7.45 18.53 20.79
N ALA A 593 -7.14 19.83 20.85
CA ALA A 593 -5.83 20.36 21.26
C ALA A 593 -4.64 19.63 20.61
N SER A 594 -4.75 19.36 19.30
CA SER A 594 -3.78 18.58 18.53
C SER A 594 -2.33 19.09 18.65
N GLU A 595 -2.13 20.38 18.92
CA GLU A 595 -0.82 20.98 19.16
C GLU A 595 -0.12 20.38 20.39
N ARG A 596 -0.87 20.03 21.44
CA ARG A 596 -0.36 19.45 22.69
C ARG A 596 0.03 17.99 22.56
N ARG A 597 -0.36 17.36 21.46
CA ARG A 597 0.10 16.02 21.10
C ARG A 597 1.63 15.97 20.90
N ARG A 598 2.28 17.13 20.70
CA ARG A 598 3.75 17.30 20.66
C ARG A 598 4.39 17.62 22.01
N TRP A 599 3.60 17.99 23.02
CA TRP A 599 4.15 18.37 24.32
C TRP A 599 4.81 17.19 25.02
N SER A 600 5.94 17.45 25.65
CA SER A 600 6.54 16.59 26.67
C SER A 600 5.84 16.77 28.02
N LEU A 601 6.04 15.82 28.95
CA LEU A 601 5.57 15.99 30.34
C LEU A 601 6.19 17.23 31.02
N ARG A 602 7.38 17.68 30.59
CA ARG A 602 7.99 18.92 31.08
C ARG A 602 7.17 20.14 30.68
N GLU A 603 6.72 20.21 29.42
CA GLU A 603 5.88 21.32 28.94
C GLU A 603 4.50 21.29 29.61
N ALA A 604 3.92 20.10 29.80
CA ALA A 604 2.68 19.94 30.55
C ALA A 604 2.84 20.42 32.02
N ALA A 605 3.89 19.97 32.71
CA ALA A 605 4.21 20.37 34.08
C ALA A 605 4.43 21.88 34.21
N MET A 606 5.17 22.49 33.28
CA MET A 606 5.34 23.94 33.22
C MET A 606 3.99 24.65 33.13
N MET A 607 3.11 24.21 32.22
CA MET A 607 1.79 24.83 32.05
C MET A 607 0.90 24.66 33.28
N MET A 608 0.98 23.53 33.99
CA MET A 608 0.28 23.30 35.26
C MET A 608 0.76 24.28 36.34
N VAL A 609 2.08 24.41 36.51
CA VAL A 609 2.70 25.30 37.50
C VAL A 609 2.40 26.78 37.23
N LEU A 610 2.40 27.19 35.97
CA LEU A 610 2.14 28.58 35.60
C LEU A 610 0.68 29.01 35.81
N ARG A 611 -0.26 28.05 35.81
CA ARG A 611 -1.70 28.29 36.02
C ARG A 611 -2.15 27.99 37.45
N ALA A 612 -1.29 27.38 38.27
CA ALA A 612 -1.59 27.02 39.64
C ALA A 612 -1.82 28.26 40.52
N ASP A 613 -2.78 28.16 41.45
CA ASP A 613 -2.85 29.06 42.60
C ASP A 613 -1.81 28.65 43.66
N ASP A 614 -1.74 29.39 44.78
CA ASP A 614 -0.76 29.15 45.83
C ASP A 614 -0.89 27.72 46.42
N GLN A 615 -2.13 27.23 46.60
CA GLN A 615 -2.37 25.88 47.12
C GLN A 615 -1.89 24.81 46.12
N ARG A 616 -2.28 24.92 44.85
CA ARG A 616 -1.91 23.97 43.81
C ARG A 616 -0.41 23.97 43.53
N THR A 617 0.25 25.12 43.70
CA THR A 617 1.71 25.24 43.63
C THR A 617 2.40 24.37 44.67
N ASP A 618 1.91 24.37 45.91
CA ASP A 618 2.44 23.52 46.97
C ASP A 618 2.18 22.03 46.72
N GLU A 619 0.99 21.68 46.19
CA GLU A 619 0.66 20.31 45.80
C GLU A 619 1.61 19.78 44.70
N LEU A 620 1.87 20.55 43.65
CA LEU A 620 2.77 20.17 42.55
C LEU A 620 4.22 20.00 43.02
N ARG A 621 4.68 20.86 43.93
CA ARG A 621 5.99 20.72 44.57
C ARG A 621 6.09 19.43 45.38
N LEU A 622 5.03 19.03 46.10
CA LEU A 622 4.99 17.76 46.83
C LEU A 622 5.00 16.55 45.88
N ILE A 623 4.30 16.63 44.74
CA ILE A 623 4.34 15.59 43.69
C ILE A 623 5.77 15.43 43.15
N GLY A 624 6.50 16.53 42.92
CA GLY A 624 7.91 16.48 42.54
C GLY A 624 8.78 15.78 43.59
N GLN A 625 8.53 16.01 44.88
CA GLN A 625 9.24 15.32 45.97
C GLN A 625 8.91 13.82 46.01
N GLN A 626 7.64 13.45 45.77
CA GLN A 626 7.21 12.06 45.68
C GLN A 626 7.86 11.34 44.49
N LEU A 627 7.95 11.99 43.32
CA LEU A 627 8.64 11.45 42.15
C LEU A 627 10.10 11.07 42.47
N VAL A 628 10.84 11.95 43.16
CA VAL A 628 12.23 11.68 43.59
C VAL A 628 12.29 10.54 44.60
N ALA A 629 11.36 10.50 45.56
CA ALA A 629 11.30 9.43 46.56
C ALA A 629 10.99 8.06 45.93
N THR A 630 10.08 8.01 44.95
CA THR A 630 9.75 6.79 44.20
C THR A 630 10.96 6.28 43.41
N ALA A 631 11.66 7.18 42.71
CA ALA A 631 12.87 6.80 41.98
C ALA A 631 13.98 6.29 42.89
N ARG A 632 14.17 6.90 44.06
CA ARG A 632 15.14 6.42 45.07
C ARG A 632 14.83 4.99 45.50
N ARG A 633 13.57 4.71 45.83
CA ARG A 633 13.12 3.36 46.23
C ARG A 633 13.40 2.32 45.14
N LEU A 634 13.09 2.64 43.88
CA LEU A 634 13.32 1.71 42.75
C LEU A 634 14.81 1.43 42.54
N ALA A 635 15.66 2.46 42.61
CA ALA A 635 17.12 2.29 42.50
C ALA A 635 17.68 1.42 43.64
N GLU A 636 17.19 1.62 44.87
CA GLU A 636 17.60 0.83 46.04
C GLU A 636 17.12 -0.64 45.95
N GLU A 637 15.96 -0.91 45.32
CA GLU A 637 15.44 -2.26 45.05
C GLU A 637 16.26 -3.00 43.99
N GLU A 638 16.74 -2.31 42.96
CA GLU A 638 17.49 -2.89 41.84
C GLU A 638 19.00 -3.08 42.17
N LEU A 639 19.62 -2.06 42.79
CA LEU A 639 21.07 -2.00 42.98
C LEU A 639 21.51 -2.19 44.45
N GLY A 640 20.57 -2.29 45.40
CA GLY A 640 20.84 -2.37 46.83
C GLY A 640 21.06 -1.00 47.48
N VAL A 641 21.54 -0.97 48.73
CA VAL A 641 21.78 0.29 49.47
C VAL A 641 22.95 1.04 48.85
N LEU A 642 22.64 2.15 48.18
CA LEU A 642 23.60 3.07 47.56
C LEU A 642 24.05 4.15 48.57
N ASP A 643 25.27 4.67 48.40
CA ASP A 643 25.73 5.84 49.15
C ASP A 643 25.11 7.14 48.60
N GLU A 644 24.92 8.13 49.48
CA GLU A 644 24.18 9.36 49.13
C GLU A 644 24.71 10.08 47.88
N PRO A 645 26.03 10.20 47.61
CA PRO A 645 26.53 10.81 46.38
C PRO A 645 26.07 10.08 45.11
N THR A 646 26.15 8.75 45.09
CA THR A 646 25.72 7.92 43.95
C THR A 646 24.21 8.00 43.74
N VAL A 647 23.43 8.04 44.84
CA VAL A 647 21.98 8.27 44.78
C VAL A 647 21.66 9.63 44.14
N GLN A 648 22.39 10.69 44.53
CA GLN A 648 22.15 12.03 43.97
C GLN A 648 22.48 12.10 42.47
N GLU A 649 23.52 11.40 42.02
CA GLU A 649 23.91 11.33 40.61
C GLU A 649 22.89 10.53 39.77
N GLN A 650 22.49 9.33 40.22
CA GLN A 650 21.50 8.51 39.51
C GLN A 650 20.14 9.18 39.40
N LEU A 651 19.73 9.93 40.43
CA LEU A 651 18.45 10.62 40.45
C LEU A 651 18.48 11.98 39.74
N ALA A 652 19.59 12.43 39.17
CA ALA A 652 19.73 13.77 38.60
C ALA A 652 18.65 14.11 37.56
N ALA A 653 18.33 13.19 36.64
CA ALA A 653 17.26 13.41 35.65
C ALA A 653 15.88 13.52 36.30
N VAL A 654 15.61 12.66 37.29
CA VAL A 654 14.34 12.67 38.03
C VAL A 654 14.21 13.95 38.86
N ARG A 655 15.30 14.42 39.48
CA ARG A 655 15.36 15.71 40.20
C ARG A 655 15.12 16.89 39.25
N ALA A 656 15.61 16.83 38.01
CA ALA A 656 15.31 17.83 37.00
C ALA A 656 13.83 17.81 36.56
N TRP A 657 13.23 16.63 36.39
CA TRP A 657 11.78 16.52 36.15
C TRP A 657 10.97 17.09 37.32
N ALA A 658 11.33 16.72 38.55
CA ALA A 658 10.70 17.25 39.77
C ALA A 658 10.82 18.77 39.88
N SER A 659 11.96 19.36 39.49
CA SER A 659 12.14 20.82 39.50
C SER A 659 11.16 21.54 38.56
N SER A 660 10.69 20.86 37.51
CA SER A 660 9.71 21.41 36.56
C SER A 660 8.32 21.57 37.19
N LEU A 661 8.07 20.95 38.35
CA LEU A 661 6.83 21.05 39.13
C LEU A 661 6.92 22.09 40.27
N ASP A 662 8.07 22.76 40.44
CA ASP A 662 8.27 23.77 41.48
C ASP A 662 8.23 25.18 40.88
N ARG A 663 7.23 25.98 41.30
CA ARG A 663 7.03 27.37 40.82
C ARG A 663 8.24 28.27 41.07
N SER A 664 9.03 28.00 42.10
CA SER A 664 10.21 28.79 42.46
C SER A 664 11.35 28.70 41.44
N THR A 665 11.34 27.68 40.58
CA THR A 665 12.32 27.51 39.51
C THR A 665 12.01 28.36 38.28
N TYR A 666 10.83 28.99 38.18
CA TYR A 666 10.43 29.76 37.01
C TYR A 666 10.45 31.27 37.26
N GLN A 667 11.09 32.01 36.36
CA GLN A 667 11.12 33.47 36.34
C GLN A 667 10.43 33.98 35.08
N ALA A 668 9.59 35.01 35.22
CA ALA A 668 8.90 35.63 34.09
C ALA A 668 9.47 37.04 33.85
N GLN A 669 9.83 37.33 32.60
CA GLN A 669 10.39 38.61 32.18
C GLN A 669 9.61 39.16 30.98
N GLN A 670 9.23 40.44 31.03
CA GLN A 670 8.61 41.11 29.89
C GLN A 670 9.67 41.44 28.83
N VAL A 671 9.46 41.00 27.59
CA VAL A 671 10.30 41.28 26.43
C VAL A 671 9.46 41.93 25.31
N GLU A 672 10.12 42.51 24.31
CA GLU A 672 9.46 43.30 23.24
C GLU A 672 8.44 42.46 22.42
N GLY A 673 8.59 41.14 22.41
CA GLY A 673 7.69 40.18 21.74
C GLY A 673 6.67 39.47 22.66
N GLY A 674 6.61 39.77 23.96
CA GLY A 674 5.68 39.11 24.90
C GLY A 674 6.24 38.85 26.29
N LEU A 675 5.66 37.88 27.00
CA LEU A 675 6.16 37.41 28.29
C LEU A 675 7.09 36.21 28.07
N GLU A 676 8.37 36.35 28.39
CA GLU A 676 9.33 35.25 28.41
C GLU A 676 9.29 34.55 29.76
N ILE A 677 9.23 33.22 29.76
CA ILE A 677 9.26 32.40 30.98
C ILE A 677 10.51 31.54 30.92
N LYS A 678 11.40 31.72 31.89
CA LYS A 678 12.67 31.02 32.00
C LYS A 678 12.66 30.07 33.18
N SER A 679 12.94 28.79 32.93
CA SER A 679 13.19 27.79 33.98
C SER A 679 14.67 27.84 34.40
N SER A 680 14.91 27.85 35.71
CA SER A 680 16.23 27.81 36.35
C SER A 680 16.25 26.68 37.39
N PRO A 681 16.53 25.43 36.97
CA PRO A 681 16.67 24.30 37.89
C PRO A 681 17.80 24.51 38.92
N PRO A 682 17.80 23.76 40.05
CA PRO A 682 18.89 23.81 41.03
C PRO A 682 20.27 23.56 40.40
N SER A 683 21.28 24.33 40.81
CA SER A 683 22.61 24.30 40.17
C SER A 683 23.30 22.94 40.30
N ASP A 684 23.13 22.25 41.43
CA ASP A 684 23.68 20.91 41.64
C ASP A 684 23.08 19.85 40.70
N VAL A 685 21.80 20.01 40.31
CA VAL A 685 21.15 19.15 39.31
C VAL A 685 21.65 19.47 37.91
N VAL A 686 21.86 20.75 37.59
CA VAL A 686 22.45 21.17 36.30
C VAL A 686 23.88 20.63 36.16
N GLU A 687 24.68 20.72 37.23
CA GLU A 687 26.04 20.17 37.31
C GLU A 687 26.04 18.63 37.17
N ALA A 688 25.14 17.93 37.88
CA ALA A 688 25.03 16.46 37.79
C ALA A 688 24.56 15.98 36.41
N LEU A 689 23.68 16.72 35.74
CA LEU A 689 23.25 16.42 34.38
C LEU A 689 24.26 16.84 33.31
N GLN A 690 25.31 17.57 33.67
CA GLN A 690 26.27 18.07 32.69
C GLN A 690 26.99 16.93 31.96
N ALA A 691 27.29 15.81 32.65
CA ALA A 691 27.82 14.60 32.02
C ALA A 691 26.87 14.02 30.96
N ARG A 692 25.57 13.93 31.29
CA ARG A 692 24.51 13.49 30.35
C ARG A 692 24.24 14.48 29.23
N ASN A 693 24.42 15.78 29.46
CA ASN A 693 24.30 16.80 28.41
C ASN A 693 25.45 16.70 27.41
N VAL A 694 26.68 16.42 27.89
CA VAL A 694 27.82 16.11 27.02
C VAL A 694 27.52 14.86 26.19
N GLU A 695 26.95 13.82 26.80
CA GLU A 695 26.52 12.62 26.09
C GLU A 695 25.41 12.87 25.05
N THR A 696 24.40 13.67 25.39
CA THR A 696 23.35 14.08 24.45
C THR A 696 23.93 14.90 23.30
N ALA A 697 24.91 15.77 23.57
CA ALA A 697 25.60 16.53 22.53
C ALA A 697 26.38 15.59 21.58
N ARG A 698 27.03 14.54 22.12
CA ARG A 698 27.67 13.50 21.29
C ARG A 698 26.66 12.75 20.43
N ALA A 699 25.50 12.37 20.98
CA ALA A 699 24.43 11.73 20.22
C ALA A 699 23.87 12.65 19.12
N GLN A 700 23.68 13.95 19.41
CA GLN A 700 23.27 14.94 18.41
C GLN A 700 24.33 15.15 17.33
N GLU A 701 25.61 15.11 17.68
CA GLU A 701 26.73 15.18 16.76
C GLU A 701 26.74 13.95 15.83
N ALA A 702 26.56 12.74 16.37
CA ALA A 702 26.41 11.52 15.57
C ALA A 702 25.22 11.62 14.60
N ILE A 703 24.03 11.99 15.08
CA ILE A 703 22.85 12.22 14.22
C ILE A 703 23.13 13.27 13.14
N GLY A 704 23.83 14.36 13.50
CA GLY A 704 24.22 15.41 12.57
C GLY A 704 25.12 14.89 11.43
N LEU A 705 26.08 14.02 11.76
CA LEU A 705 26.93 13.36 10.77
C LEU A 705 26.12 12.37 9.90
N SER A 706 25.27 11.53 10.51
CA SER A 706 24.40 10.62 9.76
C SER A 706 23.49 11.36 8.77
N VAL A 707 22.87 12.46 9.20
CA VAL A 707 22.06 13.31 8.31
C VAL A 707 22.87 13.84 7.14
N ARG A 708 24.06 14.40 7.42
CA ARG A 708 24.91 15.05 6.42
C ARG A 708 25.52 14.08 5.41
N TYR A 709 26.03 12.94 5.88
CA TYR A 709 26.81 12.01 5.05
C TYR A 709 25.99 10.85 4.46
N TYR A 710 24.76 10.63 4.93
CA TYR A 710 23.90 9.57 4.39
C TYR A 710 22.51 10.08 3.97
N ILE A 711 21.74 10.74 4.86
CA ILE A 711 20.33 11.08 4.59
C ILE A 711 20.18 12.18 3.53
N ASP A 712 20.96 13.27 3.63
CA ASP A 712 20.89 14.39 2.68
C ASP A 712 21.30 13.96 1.25
N PRO A 713 22.39 13.19 1.04
CA PRO A 713 22.72 12.62 -0.27
C PRO A 713 21.60 11.78 -0.88
N GLN A 714 21.01 10.86 -0.12
CA GLN A 714 19.92 9.99 -0.60
C GLN A 714 18.66 10.79 -0.99
N ASN A 715 18.42 11.93 -0.33
CA ASN A 715 17.31 12.83 -0.64
C ASN A 715 17.62 13.85 -1.76
N GLY A 716 18.79 13.77 -2.39
CA GLY A 716 19.23 14.75 -3.39
C GLY A 716 19.42 16.17 -2.83
N LYS A 717 19.70 16.27 -1.54
CA LYS A 717 19.94 17.53 -0.80
C LYS A 717 21.40 17.73 -0.43
N GLU A 718 22.31 16.96 -1.02
CA GLU A 718 23.74 17.07 -0.76
C GLU A 718 24.24 18.50 -0.98
N LYS A 719 25.06 18.97 -0.03
CA LYS A 719 25.80 20.21 -0.15
C LYS A 719 27.28 19.87 -0.29
N PRO A 720 28.04 20.58 -1.13
CA PRO A 720 29.49 20.42 -1.18
C PRO A 720 30.07 20.64 0.22
N ILE A 721 30.83 19.66 0.71
CA ILE A 721 31.50 19.73 2.01
C ILE A 721 32.88 20.35 1.78
N SER A 722 33.20 21.42 2.51
CA SER A 722 34.51 22.07 2.39
C SER A 722 35.60 21.21 3.03
N ALA A 723 36.86 21.41 2.63
CA ALA A 723 37.99 20.70 3.24
C ALA A 723 38.08 20.97 4.77
N ASP A 724 37.78 22.20 5.21
CA ASP A 724 37.78 22.57 6.62
C ASP A 724 36.66 21.86 7.40
N ASP A 725 35.44 21.80 6.83
CA ASP A 725 34.32 21.09 7.44
C ASP A 725 34.61 19.58 7.55
N LEU A 726 35.21 18.98 6.51
CA LEU A 726 35.56 17.57 6.49
C LEU A 726 36.64 17.21 7.51
N VAL A 727 37.61 18.11 7.73
CA VAL A 727 38.61 17.96 8.81
C VAL A 727 37.95 18.08 10.19
N SER A 728 37.02 19.02 10.37
CA SER A 728 36.24 19.14 11.61
C SER A 728 35.42 17.88 11.87
N ASP A 729 34.69 17.41 10.87
CA ASP A 729 33.83 16.22 10.98
C ASP A 729 34.66 14.96 11.24
N LEU A 730 35.88 14.83 10.70
CA LEU A 730 36.81 13.74 11.04
C LEU A 730 37.31 13.81 12.49
N ALA A 731 37.49 15.02 13.03
CA ALA A 731 37.84 15.19 14.43
C ALA A 731 36.67 14.79 15.34
N SER A 732 35.45 15.20 14.99
CA SER A 732 34.21 14.77 15.63
C SER A 732 34.02 13.25 15.59
N ALA A 733 34.20 12.63 14.42
CA ALA A 733 34.14 11.18 14.25
C ALA A 733 35.18 10.44 15.11
N ARG A 734 36.39 11.00 15.25
CA ARG A 734 37.43 10.44 16.13
C ARG A 734 37.03 10.51 17.60
N GLU A 735 36.43 11.62 18.02
CA GLU A 735 35.92 11.79 19.38
C GLU A 735 34.78 10.82 19.66
N LEU A 736 33.84 10.67 18.72
CA LEU A 736 32.74 9.69 18.82
C LEU A 736 33.25 8.25 18.89
N LEU A 737 34.29 7.89 18.13
CA LEU A 737 34.87 6.55 18.21
C LEU A 737 35.60 6.29 19.54
N ALA A 738 36.21 7.32 20.12
CA ALA A 738 36.88 7.22 21.43
C ALA A 738 35.88 7.23 22.60
N ASN A 739 34.78 7.97 22.44
CA ASN A 739 33.76 8.22 23.44
C ASN A 739 32.34 8.09 22.80
N PRO A 740 31.90 6.86 22.47
CA PRO A 740 30.60 6.65 21.81
C PRO A 740 29.43 7.10 22.70
N PRO A 741 28.29 7.51 22.11
CA PRO A 741 27.08 7.84 22.87
C PRO A 741 26.46 6.58 23.52
N ASP A 742 25.84 6.72 24.70
CA ASP A 742 25.06 5.67 25.37
C ASP A 742 23.60 6.15 25.62
N PRO A 743 22.55 5.42 25.15
CA PRO A 743 22.63 4.27 24.26
C PRO A 743 23.10 4.70 22.87
N ASP A 744 23.86 3.82 22.23
CA ASP A 744 24.26 3.96 20.82
C ASP A 744 23.09 3.48 19.94
N PRO A 745 22.31 4.39 19.31
CA PRO A 745 21.17 3.99 18.49
C PRO A 745 21.62 3.35 17.15
N ALA A 746 22.89 3.56 16.77
CA ALA A 746 23.56 2.98 15.62
C ALA A 746 24.68 2.05 16.09
N SER A 747 25.48 1.50 15.18
CA SER A 747 26.78 0.93 15.56
C SER A 747 27.77 2.08 15.72
N GLN A 748 28.59 2.09 16.77
CA GLN A 748 29.65 3.09 17.04
C GLN A 748 30.60 3.39 15.86
N TRP A 749 30.53 2.57 14.81
CA TRP A 749 31.34 2.62 13.61
C TRP A 749 30.65 3.27 12.40
N ASP A 750 29.31 3.42 12.39
CA ASP A 750 28.56 3.82 11.19
C ASP A 750 28.89 5.26 10.76
N GLU A 751 28.76 6.22 11.66
CA GLU A 751 29.10 7.62 11.37
C GLU A 751 30.60 7.81 11.11
N PRO A 752 31.53 7.26 11.94
CA PRO A 752 32.96 7.34 11.64
C PRO A 752 33.34 6.74 10.29
N ALA A 753 32.70 5.63 9.89
CA ALA A 753 32.92 5.03 8.57
C ALA A 753 32.46 5.97 7.45
N ALA A 754 31.27 6.57 7.56
CA ALA A 754 30.72 7.48 6.54
C ALA A 754 31.63 8.69 6.30
N VAL A 755 32.09 9.33 7.38
CA VAL A 755 33.01 10.48 7.30
C VAL A 755 34.37 10.04 6.76
N ALA A 756 34.92 8.93 7.25
CA ALA A 756 36.21 8.40 6.80
C ALA A 756 36.21 8.04 5.30
N ALA A 757 35.15 7.37 4.82
CA ALA A 757 34.98 7.02 3.41
C ALA A 757 34.85 8.27 2.53
N THR A 758 34.13 9.29 2.99
CA THR A 758 33.98 10.56 2.28
C THR A 758 35.31 11.31 2.19
N ALA A 759 36.08 11.36 3.28
CA ALA A 759 37.42 11.96 3.31
C ALA A 759 38.41 11.23 2.39
N LEU A 760 38.37 9.91 2.39
CA LEU A 760 39.21 9.09 1.53
C LEU A 760 38.87 9.32 0.05
N THR A 761 37.58 9.35 -0.29
CA THR A 761 37.09 9.67 -1.65
C THR A 761 37.51 11.08 -2.06
N ALA A 762 37.28 12.09 -1.23
CA ALA A 762 37.65 13.48 -1.52
C ALA A 762 39.15 13.65 -1.80
N ASN A 763 40.01 12.94 -1.07
CA ASN A 763 41.45 13.02 -1.29
C ASN A 763 41.94 12.27 -2.53
N ILE A 764 41.44 11.04 -2.74
CA ILE A 764 41.94 10.14 -3.80
C ILE A 764 41.28 10.42 -5.15
N VAL A 765 39.97 10.67 -5.16
CA VAL A 765 39.16 10.84 -6.37
C VAL A 765 39.06 12.31 -6.75
N ASP A 766 38.70 13.18 -5.81
CA ASP A 766 38.46 14.61 -6.08
C ASP A 766 39.73 15.48 -5.96
N GLY A 767 40.82 14.92 -5.43
CA GLY A 767 42.12 15.60 -5.30
C GLY A 767 42.14 16.70 -4.22
N VAL A 768 41.23 16.65 -3.24
CA VAL A 768 41.17 17.59 -2.11
C VAL A 768 42.34 17.32 -1.16
N ASP A 769 43.11 18.36 -0.86
CA ASP A 769 44.24 18.27 0.07
C ASP A 769 43.73 18.29 1.52
N LEU A 770 44.00 17.21 2.26
CA LEU A 770 43.58 17.04 3.65
C LEU A 770 44.83 16.75 4.52
N PRO A 771 44.86 17.18 5.79
CA PRO A 771 45.96 16.89 6.70
C PRO A 771 46.24 15.38 6.79
N VAL A 772 47.53 15.00 6.78
CA VAL A 772 47.96 13.59 6.82
C VAL A 772 47.44 12.87 8.06
N ASP A 773 47.37 13.53 9.21
CA ASP A 773 46.81 12.95 10.44
C ASP A 773 45.28 12.75 10.35
N ALA A 774 44.61 13.63 9.60
CA ALA A 774 43.26 13.52 9.07
C ALA A 774 43.02 12.15 8.41
N LEU A 775 43.78 11.95 7.33
CA LEU A 775 43.70 10.79 6.45
C LEU A 775 44.18 9.49 7.12
N ARG A 776 45.18 9.56 8.02
CA ARG A 776 45.64 8.40 8.78
C ARG A 776 44.52 7.82 9.64
N PHE A 777 43.74 8.67 10.29
CA PHE A 777 42.56 8.23 11.05
C PHE A 777 41.49 7.63 10.14
N ALA A 778 41.17 8.29 9.01
CA ALA A 778 40.19 7.77 8.07
C ALA A 778 40.56 6.36 7.57
N VAL A 779 41.82 6.15 7.19
CA VAL A 779 42.31 4.83 6.73
C VAL A 779 42.32 3.80 7.86
N ASP A 780 42.77 4.14 9.06
CA ASP A 780 42.77 3.22 10.22
C ASP A 780 41.35 2.75 10.57
N THR A 781 40.38 3.66 10.59
CA THR A 781 38.97 3.35 10.87
C THR A 781 38.41 2.32 9.87
N LEU A 782 38.58 2.56 8.57
CA LEU A 782 38.08 1.66 7.53
C LEU A 782 38.77 0.29 7.57
N LEU A 783 40.09 0.25 7.81
CA LEU A 783 40.84 -0.99 7.96
C LEU A 783 40.36 -1.81 9.17
N ARG A 784 40.17 -1.17 10.33
CA ARG A 784 39.66 -1.85 11.54
C ARG A 784 38.29 -2.46 11.33
N ILE A 785 37.39 -1.73 10.65
CA ILE A 785 36.07 -2.25 10.27
C ILE A 785 36.21 -3.51 9.40
N GLY A 786 37.00 -3.42 8.31
CA GLY A 786 37.21 -4.56 7.41
C GLY A 786 37.97 -5.72 8.07
N GLU A 787 38.71 -5.47 9.14
CA GLU A 787 39.38 -6.51 9.93
C GLU A 787 38.46 -7.25 10.92
N GLY A 788 37.25 -6.73 11.16
CA GLY A 788 36.23 -7.35 12.03
C GLY A 788 35.96 -6.60 13.34
N ALA A 789 36.23 -5.28 13.41
CA ALA A 789 35.96 -4.48 14.61
C ALA A 789 34.46 -4.21 14.87
N VAL A 790 33.60 -4.42 13.86
CA VAL A 790 32.15 -4.29 13.95
C VAL A 790 31.56 -5.63 14.42
N SER A 791 30.69 -5.59 15.44
CA SER A 791 29.89 -6.75 15.81
C SER A 791 28.68 -6.83 14.88
N PRO A 792 28.25 -8.03 14.44
CA PRO A 792 27.03 -8.15 13.63
C PRO A 792 25.85 -7.47 14.33
N HIS A 793 25.06 -6.70 13.59
CA HIS A 793 23.85 -6.10 14.17
C HIS A 793 22.95 -7.20 14.73
N ARG A 794 22.22 -6.91 15.82
CA ARG A 794 21.37 -7.90 16.54
C ARG A 794 20.33 -8.61 15.64
N PHE A 795 20.10 -8.13 14.41
CA PHE A 795 19.10 -8.63 13.46
C PHE A 795 19.68 -8.97 12.07
N GLU A 796 20.99 -9.16 11.93
CA GLU A 796 21.62 -9.42 10.63
C GLU A 796 21.40 -10.85 10.10
N SER A 797 21.01 -10.95 8.83
CA SER A 797 20.87 -12.16 8.02
C SER A 797 21.48 -11.93 6.63
N ALA A 798 21.51 -12.98 5.79
CA ALA A 798 22.00 -12.86 4.41
C ALA A 798 21.19 -11.85 3.58
N ASP A 799 19.89 -11.71 3.89
CA ASP A 799 18.91 -10.83 3.22
C ASP A 799 18.78 -9.44 3.88
N SER A 800 19.61 -9.13 4.89
CA SER A 800 19.56 -7.83 5.56
C SER A 800 19.90 -6.70 4.60
N TYR A 801 19.04 -5.69 4.56
CA TYR A 801 19.18 -4.48 3.75
C TYR A 801 19.21 -3.26 4.68
N PHE A 802 20.41 -2.68 4.85
CA PHE A 802 20.66 -1.50 5.69
C PHE A 802 21.93 -0.79 5.19
N GLU A 803 21.81 0.03 4.15
CA GLU A 803 22.95 0.67 3.46
C GLU A 803 23.85 1.55 4.36
N GLN A 804 23.39 1.95 5.56
CA GLN A 804 24.14 2.78 6.52
C GLN A 804 25.24 2.03 7.28
N GLY A 805 25.28 0.69 7.19
CA GLY A 805 26.22 -0.10 7.99
C GLY A 805 27.70 0.22 7.68
N ALA A 806 28.51 0.36 8.73
CA ALA A 806 29.94 0.65 8.65
C ALA A 806 30.72 -0.32 7.74
N ASP A 807 30.35 -1.60 7.76
CA ASP A 807 30.94 -2.65 6.93
C ASP A 807 30.69 -2.44 5.42
N ARG A 808 29.50 -1.97 5.05
CA ARG A 808 29.11 -1.63 3.66
C ARG A 808 29.83 -0.38 3.18
N ILE A 809 29.92 0.63 4.04
CA ILE A 809 30.68 1.85 3.77
C ILE A 809 32.16 1.53 3.59
N SER A 810 32.73 0.73 4.49
CA SER A 810 34.13 0.30 4.40
C SER A 810 34.40 -0.56 3.17
N ALA A 811 33.49 -1.49 2.83
CA ALA A 811 33.55 -2.28 1.62
C ALA A 811 33.62 -1.41 0.36
N GLY A 812 32.81 -0.34 0.29
CA GLY A 812 32.83 0.62 -0.82
C GLY A 812 34.12 1.47 -0.89
N ALA A 813 34.73 1.81 0.23
CA ALA A 813 35.83 2.78 0.29
C ALA A 813 37.24 2.16 0.29
N LEU A 814 37.44 0.99 0.91
CA LEU A 814 38.75 0.33 1.00
C LEU A 814 39.44 0.09 -0.36
N PRO A 815 38.72 -0.27 -1.45
CA PRO A 815 39.32 -0.39 -2.78
C PRO A 815 40.06 0.85 -3.29
N LEU A 816 39.72 2.05 -2.83
CA LEU A 816 40.43 3.29 -3.22
C LEU A 816 41.91 3.24 -2.84
N LEU A 817 42.26 2.54 -1.75
CA LEU A 817 43.65 2.33 -1.33
C LEU A 817 44.41 1.37 -2.23
N LEU A 818 43.77 0.69 -3.19
CA LEU A 818 44.46 -0.13 -4.19
C LEU A 818 44.90 0.70 -5.41
N LEU A 819 44.36 1.91 -5.58
CA LEU A 819 44.65 2.75 -6.73
C LEU A 819 46.13 3.19 -6.78
N PRO A 820 46.71 3.34 -7.99
CA PRO A 820 48.05 3.91 -8.14
C PRO A 820 48.17 5.32 -7.53
N VAL A 821 47.15 6.16 -7.68
CA VAL A 821 47.15 7.55 -7.17
C VAL A 821 47.28 7.62 -5.64
N ALA A 822 46.81 6.59 -4.92
CA ALA A 822 46.92 6.51 -3.46
C ALA A 822 48.33 6.12 -2.96
N ALA A 823 49.31 5.89 -3.86
CA ALA A 823 50.66 5.49 -3.47
C ALA A 823 51.34 6.48 -2.51
N LYS A 824 51.18 7.79 -2.75
CA LYS A 824 51.73 8.84 -1.87
C LYS A 824 51.10 8.77 -0.48
N LEU A 825 49.77 8.63 -0.40
CA LEU A 825 49.05 8.53 0.87
C LEU A 825 49.47 7.27 1.64
N ARG A 826 49.53 6.11 0.97
CA ARG A 826 49.98 4.86 1.59
C ARG A 826 51.38 5.00 2.20
N ALA A 827 52.33 5.57 1.46
CA ALA A 827 53.70 5.80 1.93
C ALA A 827 53.76 6.77 3.15
N GLN A 828 52.86 7.75 3.21
CA GLN A 828 52.74 8.67 4.35
C GLN A 828 52.12 7.99 5.59
N ILE A 829 51.28 6.98 5.40
CA ILE A 829 50.61 6.24 6.47
C ILE A 829 51.53 5.18 7.07
N ASP A 830 52.16 4.34 6.24
CA ASP A 830 53.07 3.28 6.72
C ASP A 830 54.48 3.78 7.05
N GLY A 831 54.84 4.98 6.60
CA GLY A 831 56.17 5.57 6.80
C GLY A 831 57.26 4.93 5.94
N THR A 832 56.89 4.09 4.96
CA THR A 832 57.81 3.41 4.04
C THR A 832 57.40 3.66 2.58
N ASP A 833 57.07 2.61 1.82
CA ASP A 833 56.80 2.63 0.38
C ASP A 833 55.30 2.43 0.06
N GLY A 834 54.44 2.37 1.07
CA GLY A 834 53.01 2.10 0.92
C GLY A 834 52.63 0.63 0.81
N SER A 835 53.60 -0.31 0.80
CA SER A 835 53.34 -1.74 0.58
C SER A 835 52.61 -2.41 1.74
N THR A 836 52.77 -1.90 2.97
CA THR A 836 52.10 -2.46 4.16
C THR A 836 50.62 -2.09 4.15
N THR A 837 50.31 -0.81 3.99
CA THR A 837 48.91 -0.33 3.89
C THR A 837 48.19 -0.95 2.70
N TYR A 838 48.87 -1.13 1.56
CA TYR A 838 48.28 -1.83 0.41
C TYR A 838 47.85 -3.26 0.75
N ARG A 839 48.72 -4.05 1.40
CA ARG A 839 48.41 -5.43 1.80
C ARG A 839 47.32 -5.50 2.85
N GLN A 840 47.31 -4.56 3.81
CA GLN A 840 46.24 -4.48 4.82
C GLN A 840 44.89 -4.16 4.18
N ALA A 841 44.84 -3.18 3.27
CA ALA A 841 43.61 -2.85 2.55
C ALA A 841 43.09 -4.03 1.74
N ALA A 842 43.97 -4.73 1.01
CA ALA A 842 43.60 -5.94 0.27
C ALA A 842 43.10 -7.07 1.20
N ALA A 843 43.75 -7.28 2.36
CA ALA A 843 43.33 -8.31 3.31
C ALA A 843 41.99 -7.98 4.00
N ALA A 844 41.78 -6.71 4.37
CA ALA A 844 40.53 -6.22 4.96
C ALA A 844 39.37 -6.33 3.96
N ALA A 845 39.57 -5.89 2.71
CA ALA A 845 38.61 -6.08 1.63
C ALA A 845 38.31 -7.58 1.39
N GLY A 846 39.32 -8.45 1.49
CA GLY A 846 39.15 -9.91 1.34
C GLY A 846 38.31 -10.56 2.45
N LYS A 847 38.33 -10.00 3.66
CA LYS A 847 37.42 -10.43 4.75
C LYS A 847 35.99 -9.98 4.45
N LEU A 848 35.80 -8.73 4.04
CA LEU A 848 34.47 -8.21 3.66
C LEU A 848 33.88 -8.93 2.44
N ALA A 849 34.73 -9.42 1.53
CA ALA A 849 34.30 -10.29 0.43
C ALA A 849 33.60 -11.57 0.91
N ARG A 850 33.91 -12.05 2.13
CA ARG A 850 33.28 -13.23 2.75
C ARG A 850 32.17 -12.90 3.75
N SER A 851 31.71 -11.65 3.83
CA SER A 851 30.67 -11.25 4.77
C SER A 851 29.37 -12.03 4.57
N LEU A 852 28.64 -12.29 5.65
CA LEU A 852 27.35 -12.98 5.59
C LEU A 852 26.31 -12.17 4.80
N PRO A 853 26.06 -10.87 5.10
CA PRO A 853 25.12 -10.06 4.33
C PRO A 853 25.63 -9.88 2.90
N ASN A 854 24.78 -10.17 1.92
CA ASN A 854 25.14 -10.03 0.50
C ASN A 854 25.43 -8.58 0.13
N GLU A 855 24.73 -7.63 0.76
CA GLU A 855 24.90 -6.19 0.58
C GLU A 855 26.36 -5.73 0.73
N VAL A 856 27.07 -6.20 1.76
CA VAL A 856 28.50 -5.85 1.98
C VAL A 856 29.35 -6.24 0.77
N ARG A 857 29.08 -7.41 0.20
CA ARG A 857 29.79 -7.91 -0.98
C ARG A 857 29.45 -7.05 -2.21
N VAL A 858 28.19 -6.66 -2.39
CA VAL A 858 27.77 -5.79 -3.50
C VAL A 858 28.38 -4.40 -3.39
N HIS A 859 28.46 -3.82 -2.18
CA HIS A 859 29.16 -2.56 -1.93
C HIS A 859 30.66 -2.66 -2.24
N LEU A 860 31.31 -3.78 -1.88
CA LEU A 860 32.70 -4.03 -2.28
C LEU A 860 32.86 -4.06 -3.80
N ALA A 861 31.97 -4.75 -4.50
CA ALA A 861 31.98 -4.81 -5.97
C ALA A 861 31.87 -3.43 -6.61
N ARG A 862 30.98 -2.57 -6.10
CA ARG A 862 30.85 -1.17 -6.54
C ARG A 862 32.10 -0.35 -6.22
N GLY A 863 32.70 -0.55 -5.04
CA GLY A 863 33.94 0.11 -4.64
C GLY A 863 35.13 -0.18 -5.57
N LEU A 864 35.12 -1.29 -6.30
CA LEU A 864 36.16 -1.64 -7.28
C LEU A 864 36.06 -0.85 -8.60
N ASP A 865 34.97 -0.14 -8.88
CA ASP A 865 34.79 0.59 -10.15
C ASP A 865 35.92 1.57 -10.48
N PRO A 866 36.41 2.43 -9.56
CA PRO A 866 37.56 3.30 -9.81
C PRO A 866 38.83 2.50 -10.11
N VAL A 867 38.98 1.31 -9.51
CA VAL A 867 40.15 0.45 -9.72
C VAL A 867 40.16 -0.08 -11.16
N TRP A 868 39.01 -0.42 -11.73
CA TRP A 868 38.89 -0.85 -13.13
C TRP A 868 39.17 0.25 -14.15
N GLN A 869 38.92 1.50 -13.78
CA GLN A 869 39.14 2.67 -14.63
C GLN A 869 40.61 3.15 -14.62
N ALA A 870 41.41 2.70 -13.66
CA ALA A 870 42.80 3.10 -13.53
C ALA A 870 43.70 2.44 -14.57
N ALA A 871 44.74 3.15 -15.01
CA ALA A 871 45.70 2.60 -15.96
C ALA A 871 46.64 1.58 -15.28
N CYS A 872 46.99 0.51 -16.00
CA CYS A 872 48.01 -0.45 -15.55
C CYS A 872 49.34 0.25 -15.24
N PRO A 873 50.07 -0.15 -14.18
CA PRO A 873 51.38 0.40 -13.87
C PRO A 873 52.39 0.07 -14.97
N ALA A 874 53.31 0.99 -15.25
CA ALA A 874 54.40 0.75 -16.20
C ALA A 874 55.46 -0.17 -15.59
N GLY A 875 55.74 -1.33 -16.21
CA GLY A 875 56.78 -2.28 -15.79
C GLY A 875 56.23 -3.64 -15.34
N ASN A 876 57.06 -4.43 -14.65
CA ASN A 876 56.81 -5.83 -14.28
C ASN A 876 56.34 -6.01 -12.81
N SER A 877 55.65 -5.02 -12.24
CA SER A 877 55.07 -5.08 -10.89
C SER A 877 53.68 -5.73 -10.92
N ALA A 878 53.28 -6.43 -9.84
CA ALA A 878 51.92 -6.95 -9.69
C ALA A 878 50.88 -5.82 -9.88
N CYS A 879 49.86 -6.07 -10.70
CA CYS A 879 48.88 -5.05 -11.03
C CYS A 879 47.76 -4.97 -9.97
N HIS A 880 47.28 -3.78 -9.66
CA HIS A 880 46.12 -3.60 -8.77
C HIS A 880 44.87 -4.30 -9.29
N HIS A 881 44.72 -4.41 -10.62
CA HIS A 881 43.65 -5.18 -11.25
C HIS A 881 43.69 -6.68 -10.91
N GLU A 882 44.87 -7.28 -10.74
CA GLU A 882 44.98 -8.68 -10.32
C GLU A 882 44.50 -8.85 -8.88
N THR A 883 44.85 -7.91 -7.99
CA THR A 883 44.35 -7.91 -6.61
C THR A 883 42.83 -7.77 -6.58
N ALA A 884 42.28 -6.79 -7.31
CA ALA A 884 40.86 -6.56 -7.41
C ALA A 884 40.10 -7.76 -8.04
N PHE A 885 40.70 -8.43 -9.02
CA PHE A 885 40.13 -9.65 -9.62
C PHE A 885 40.08 -10.79 -8.60
N GLN A 886 41.13 -10.98 -7.79
CA GLN A 886 41.12 -11.97 -6.72
C GLN A 886 40.09 -11.66 -5.62
N LEU A 887 39.94 -10.38 -5.24
CA LEU A 887 38.87 -9.96 -4.32
C LEU A 887 37.49 -10.30 -4.88
N THR A 888 37.28 -10.06 -6.18
CA THR A 888 36.03 -10.39 -6.86
C THR A 888 35.76 -11.89 -6.85
N VAL A 889 36.76 -12.74 -7.13
CA VAL A 889 36.63 -14.20 -7.01
C VAL A 889 36.28 -14.61 -5.57
N GLU A 890 36.86 -13.93 -4.59
CA GLU A 890 36.61 -14.23 -3.18
C GLU A 890 35.16 -13.95 -2.75
N THR A 891 34.50 -12.98 -3.38
CA THR A 891 33.08 -12.66 -3.09
C THR A 891 32.09 -13.76 -3.45
N MET A 892 32.48 -14.71 -4.32
CA MET A 892 31.61 -15.81 -4.76
C MET A 892 32.15 -17.19 -4.41
N ARG A 893 33.31 -17.28 -3.74
CA ARG A 893 34.00 -18.55 -3.52
C ARG A 893 33.15 -19.56 -2.76
N ASP A 894 32.24 -19.12 -1.90
CA ASP A 894 31.31 -19.93 -1.10
C ASP A 894 29.90 -20.05 -1.71
N CYS A 895 29.78 -20.01 -3.05
CA CYS A 895 28.49 -20.03 -3.76
C CYS A 895 27.84 -21.43 -3.93
N ILE A 896 28.37 -22.49 -3.31
CA ILE A 896 27.80 -23.85 -3.40
C ILE A 896 27.27 -24.31 -2.04
N LEU A 897 26.03 -24.80 -2.01
CA LEU A 897 25.43 -25.49 -0.89
C LEU A 897 25.90 -26.95 -0.85
N GLY A 898 26.53 -27.34 0.26
CA GLY A 898 26.91 -28.71 0.55
C GLY A 898 25.73 -29.61 0.91
N ASP A 899 26.02 -30.78 1.47
CA ASP A 899 25.01 -31.74 1.90
C ASP A 899 24.18 -31.22 3.07
N TRP A 900 22.97 -31.77 3.21
CA TRP A 900 22.10 -31.51 4.36
C TRP A 900 22.72 -32.07 5.65
N ASP A 901 22.90 -31.22 6.66
CA ASP A 901 23.35 -31.61 7.99
C ASP A 901 22.16 -31.87 8.93
N PRO A 902 21.91 -33.12 9.37
CA PRO A 902 20.81 -33.45 10.28
C PRO A 902 20.96 -32.87 11.69
N GLN A 903 22.17 -32.51 12.12
CA GLN A 903 22.43 -31.99 13.48
C GLN A 903 22.08 -30.51 13.60
N THR A 904 22.41 -29.73 12.56
CA THR A 904 22.09 -28.30 12.48
C THR A 904 20.78 -28.03 11.73
N SER A 905 20.24 -29.03 11.03
CA SER A 905 19.07 -28.90 10.14
C SER A 905 19.26 -27.84 9.05
N LEU A 906 20.48 -27.73 8.51
CA LEU A 906 20.87 -26.73 7.51
C LEU A 906 21.80 -27.35 6.45
N ARG A 907 21.90 -26.72 5.28
CA ARG A 907 22.98 -26.99 4.29
C ARG A 907 24.08 -25.96 4.48
N MET A 908 25.31 -26.41 4.71
CA MET A 908 26.47 -25.53 4.88
C MET A 908 27.03 -25.10 3.51
N VAL A 909 27.55 -23.88 3.40
CA VAL A 909 28.26 -23.43 2.19
C VAL A 909 29.64 -24.10 2.07
N VAL A 910 30.04 -24.42 0.84
CA VAL A 910 31.32 -25.04 0.50
C VAL A 910 32.10 -24.11 -0.44
N ALA A 911 33.39 -23.94 -0.18
CA ALA A 911 34.26 -23.15 -1.02
C ALA A 911 34.61 -23.88 -2.32
N LEU A 912 34.53 -23.18 -3.46
CA LEU A 912 34.98 -23.66 -4.76
C LEU A 912 36.51 -23.77 -4.82
N ASP A 913 36.97 -24.91 -5.31
CA ASP A 913 38.36 -25.11 -5.71
C ASP A 913 38.67 -24.29 -6.99
N GLY A 914 39.94 -23.96 -7.19
CA GLY A 914 40.39 -23.34 -8.43
C GLY A 914 40.66 -24.39 -9.51
N PRO A 915 40.45 -24.09 -10.81
CA PRO A 915 39.90 -22.85 -11.38
C PRO A 915 38.38 -22.73 -11.20
N VAL A 916 37.92 -21.60 -10.66
CA VAL A 916 36.54 -21.43 -10.18
C VAL A 916 35.51 -21.47 -11.31
N GLU A 917 35.85 -21.04 -12.51
CA GLU A 917 34.98 -21.09 -13.68
C GLU A 917 34.65 -22.53 -14.11
N HIS A 918 35.62 -23.44 -14.00
CA HIS A 918 35.43 -24.85 -14.31
C HIS A 918 34.59 -25.54 -13.22
N SER A 919 34.95 -25.34 -11.95
CA SER A 919 34.19 -25.91 -10.83
C SER A 919 32.75 -25.39 -10.76
N LEU A 920 32.53 -24.11 -11.08
CA LEU A 920 31.19 -23.56 -11.18
C LEU A 920 30.41 -24.17 -12.35
N ALA A 921 31.02 -24.37 -13.52
CA ALA A 921 30.35 -24.96 -14.69
C ALA A 921 29.88 -26.40 -14.44
N GLU A 922 30.63 -27.18 -13.64
CA GLU A 922 30.29 -28.56 -13.27
C GLU A 922 29.27 -28.67 -12.13
N ALA A 923 29.05 -27.59 -11.36
CA ALA A 923 28.14 -27.59 -10.23
C ALA A 923 26.66 -27.77 -10.65
N ALA A 924 25.93 -28.57 -9.88
CA ALA A 924 24.51 -28.80 -10.10
C ALA A 924 23.69 -27.52 -9.87
N ALA A 925 22.69 -27.27 -10.73
CA ALA A 925 21.93 -26.01 -10.69
C ALA A 925 21.22 -25.74 -9.35
N HIS A 926 20.70 -26.78 -8.69
CA HIS A 926 20.00 -26.72 -7.39
C HIS A 926 20.93 -26.63 -6.17
N SER A 927 22.25 -26.71 -6.36
CA SER A 927 23.24 -26.51 -5.30
C SER A 927 23.89 -25.14 -5.34
N ILE A 928 23.61 -24.32 -6.36
CA ILE A 928 24.17 -22.97 -6.47
C ILE A 928 23.35 -22.03 -5.58
N TYR A 929 24.03 -21.29 -4.72
CA TYR A 929 23.45 -20.23 -3.91
C TYR A 929 23.55 -18.90 -4.65
N VAL A 930 22.44 -18.49 -5.29
CA VAL A 930 22.41 -17.37 -6.26
C VAL A 930 22.89 -16.05 -5.66
N ASP A 931 22.53 -15.73 -4.41
CA ASP A 931 22.93 -14.50 -3.72
C ASP A 931 24.45 -14.29 -3.75
N ARG A 932 25.23 -15.38 -3.67
CA ARG A 932 26.69 -15.33 -3.66
C ARG A 932 27.30 -14.99 -5.03
N LEU A 933 26.51 -15.01 -6.11
CA LEU A 933 26.99 -14.67 -7.45
C LEU A 933 26.92 -13.16 -7.72
N ASP A 934 26.04 -12.44 -7.02
CA ASP A 934 25.68 -11.05 -7.29
C ASP A 934 26.88 -10.10 -7.32
N SER A 935 27.67 -10.10 -6.25
CA SER A 935 28.84 -9.23 -6.13
C SER A 935 29.86 -9.47 -7.26
N ALA A 936 30.12 -10.75 -7.59
CA ALA A 936 31.05 -11.09 -8.65
C ALA A 936 30.53 -10.69 -10.04
N ILE A 937 29.23 -10.94 -10.33
CA ILE A 937 28.60 -10.50 -11.58
C ILE A 937 28.69 -8.98 -11.72
N ARG A 938 28.38 -8.24 -10.65
CA ARG A 938 28.45 -6.77 -10.62
C ARG A 938 29.87 -6.25 -10.87
N ALA A 939 30.87 -6.79 -10.19
CA ALA A 939 32.26 -6.32 -10.31
C ALA A 939 32.87 -6.65 -11.69
N LEU A 940 32.57 -7.82 -12.25
CA LEU A 940 33.18 -8.28 -13.50
C LEU A 940 32.61 -7.61 -14.75
N GLY A 941 31.37 -7.10 -14.72
CA GLY A 941 30.76 -6.37 -15.84
C GLY A 941 31.65 -5.24 -16.38
N PRO A 942 31.98 -4.22 -15.56
CA PRO A 942 32.92 -3.16 -15.94
C PRO A 942 34.33 -3.69 -16.27
N ALA A 943 34.87 -4.62 -15.48
CA ALA A 943 36.22 -5.16 -15.68
C ALA A 943 36.39 -5.87 -17.04
N ALA A 944 35.35 -6.57 -17.51
CA ALA A 944 35.34 -7.28 -18.79
C ALA A 944 35.41 -6.35 -20.02
N THR A 945 35.06 -5.08 -19.86
CA THR A 945 35.00 -4.08 -20.96
C THR A 945 36.08 -2.99 -20.85
N ALA A 946 36.72 -2.84 -19.69
CA ALA A 946 37.72 -1.80 -19.41
C ALA A 946 39.04 -1.86 -20.21
N SER A 947 39.29 -2.94 -20.97
CA SER A 947 40.53 -3.13 -21.77
C SER A 947 41.82 -3.10 -20.92
N ILE A 948 41.77 -3.73 -19.75
CA ILE A 948 42.85 -3.84 -18.76
C ILE A 948 43.45 -5.26 -18.73
N CYS A 949 44.52 -5.47 -17.94
CA CYS A 949 45.27 -6.73 -17.93
C CYS A 949 44.44 -7.97 -17.54
N VAL A 950 43.32 -7.79 -16.82
CA VAL A 950 42.41 -8.87 -16.41
C VAL A 950 41.10 -8.90 -17.22
N SER A 951 40.91 -8.06 -18.23
CA SER A 951 39.62 -8.01 -18.95
C SER A 951 39.26 -9.32 -19.65
N ALA A 952 40.25 -10.06 -20.17
CA ALA A 952 40.01 -11.37 -20.80
C ALA A 952 39.54 -12.43 -19.78
N PRO A 953 40.27 -12.71 -18.68
CA PRO A 953 39.78 -13.65 -17.66
C PRO A 953 38.50 -13.17 -16.95
N ALA A 954 38.30 -11.85 -16.80
CA ALA A 954 37.05 -11.30 -16.27
C ALA A 954 35.85 -11.61 -17.17
N ARG A 955 36.01 -11.52 -18.50
CA ARG A 955 34.96 -11.85 -19.46
C ARG A 955 34.62 -13.34 -19.44
N GLU A 956 35.63 -14.20 -19.35
CA GLU A 956 35.45 -15.66 -19.25
C GLU A 956 34.69 -16.04 -17.98
N LEU A 957 35.10 -15.50 -16.83
CA LEU A 957 34.44 -15.78 -15.55
C LEU A 957 33.02 -15.19 -15.48
N LEU A 958 32.81 -13.97 -16.01
CA LEU A 958 31.48 -13.35 -16.08
C LEU A 958 30.51 -14.21 -16.92
N ALA A 959 30.97 -14.76 -18.05
CA ALA A 959 30.15 -15.64 -18.87
C ALA A 959 29.75 -16.93 -18.12
N ALA A 960 30.69 -17.53 -17.37
CA ALA A 960 30.42 -18.70 -16.54
C ALA A 960 29.42 -18.39 -15.41
N LEU A 961 29.56 -17.24 -14.75
CA LEU A 961 28.67 -16.75 -13.70
C LEU A 961 27.25 -16.48 -14.21
N LEU A 962 27.10 -15.77 -15.33
CA LEU A 962 25.79 -15.49 -15.94
C LEU A 962 25.09 -16.78 -16.39
N ALA A 963 25.85 -17.75 -16.92
CA ALA A 963 25.31 -19.08 -17.24
C ALA A 963 24.88 -19.86 -15.98
N ALA A 964 25.58 -19.69 -14.86
CA ALA A 964 25.26 -20.31 -13.57
C ALA A 964 24.03 -19.69 -12.92
N HIS A 965 23.99 -18.37 -12.88
CA HIS A 965 22.85 -17.59 -12.42
C HIS A 965 21.57 -18.01 -13.15
N ARG A 966 21.59 -17.99 -14.49
CA ARG A 966 20.42 -18.33 -15.31
C ARG A 966 19.93 -19.76 -15.10
N ARG A 967 20.81 -20.76 -15.12
CA ARG A 967 20.40 -22.16 -14.96
C ARG A 967 19.94 -22.49 -13.53
N SER A 968 20.48 -21.80 -12.52
CA SER A 968 20.06 -21.96 -11.13
C SER A 968 18.65 -21.41 -10.91
N LEU A 969 18.36 -20.21 -11.41
CA LEU A 969 17.02 -19.61 -11.33
C LEU A 969 15.93 -20.39 -12.06
N VAL A 970 16.27 -21.09 -13.15
CA VAL A 970 15.34 -21.99 -13.89
C VAL A 970 15.14 -23.32 -13.17
N ALA A 971 16.14 -23.80 -12.43
CA ALA A 971 16.08 -25.10 -11.76
C ALA A 971 15.31 -25.06 -10.44
N ASP A 972 15.10 -23.87 -9.86
CA ASP A 972 14.34 -23.71 -8.62
C ASP A 972 12.84 -23.61 -8.88
N GLU A 973 12.04 -24.39 -8.15
CA GLU A 973 10.58 -24.34 -8.22
C GLU A 973 10.01 -23.10 -7.53
N HIS A 974 10.76 -22.46 -6.63
CA HIS A 974 10.38 -21.24 -5.94
C HIS A 974 11.02 -20.01 -6.59
N ASP A 975 10.32 -18.88 -6.50
CA ASP A 975 10.88 -17.61 -6.91
C ASP A 975 11.95 -17.12 -5.92
N MET A 976 13.18 -17.62 -6.07
CA MET A 976 14.36 -17.19 -5.32
C MET A 976 14.69 -15.69 -5.51
N ASP A 977 14.13 -15.03 -6.53
CA ASP A 977 14.35 -13.61 -6.82
C ASP A 977 13.05 -12.81 -6.67
N SER A 978 12.28 -13.08 -5.61
CA SER A 978 10.98 -12.43 -5.37
C SER A 978 11.02 -10.90 -5.27
N ARG A 979 12.21 -10.30 -5.10
CA ARG A 979 12.44 -8.84 -5.14
C ARG A 979 13.08 -8.34 -6.43
N GLY A 980 13.45 -9.23 -7.34
CA GLY A 980 14.07 -8.95 -8.65
C GLY A 980 15.55 -8.51 -8.61
N THR A 981 16.17 -8.54 -7.43
CA THR A 981 17.50 -8.02 -7.16
C THR A 981 18.59 -8.74 -7.96
N HIS A 982 18.51 -10.08 -8.05
CA HIS A 982 19.51 -10.87 -8.76
C HIS A 982 19.43 -10.61 -10.28
N ALA A 983 18.21 -10.54 -10.81
CA ALA A 983 17.95 -10.16 -12.19
C ALA A 983 18.50 -8.76 -12.52
N LEU A 984 18.34 -7.77 -11.62
CA LEU A 984 18.86 -6.41 -11.82
C LEU A 984 20.39 -6.39 -11.96
N ILE A 985 21.09 -7.14 -11.10
CA ILE A 985 22.57 -7.21 -11.13
C ILE A 985 23.05 -7.86 -12.42
N ALA A 986 22.43 -8.97 -12.85
CA ALA A 986 22.73 -9.61 -14.12
C ALA A 986 22.45 -8.68 -15.31
N ALA A 987 21.29 -8.01 -15.31
CA ALA A 987 20.90 -7.06 -16.33
C ALA A 987 21.90 -5.90 -16.48
N ARG A 988 22.41 -5.35 -15.36
CA ARG A 988 23.43 -4.31 -15.34
C ARG A 988 24.71 -4.76 -16.05
N ALA A 989 25.24 -5.93 -15.69
CA ALA A 989 26.44 -6.48 -16.30
C ALA A 989 26.24 -6.77 -17.80
N LEU A 990 25.08 -7.32 -18.18
CA LEU A 990 24.73 -7.62 -19.56
C LEU A 990 24.65 -6.37 -20.44
N LEU A 991 24.01 -5.29 -19.97
CA LEU A 991 23.96 -4.03 -20.71
C LEU A 991 25.36 -3.39 -20.88
N VAL A 992 26.25 -3.53 -19.89
CA VAL A 992 27.63 -3.07 -20.01
C VAL A 992 28.39 -3.84 -21.10
N VAL A 993 28.28 -5.17 -21.12
CA VAL A 993 28.90 -6.01 -22.16
C VAL A 993 28.31 -5.72 -23.54
N ALA A 994 26.98 -5.61 -23.65
CA ALA A 994 26.30 -5.25 -24.90
C ALA A 994 26.69 -3.85 -25.41
N GLY A 995 27.15 -2.95 -24.53
CA GLY A 995 27.72 -1.66 -24.90
C GLY A 995 28.94 -1.78 -25.83
N THR A 996 29.64 -2.91 -25.82
CA THR A 996 30.78 -3.19 -26.72
C THR A 996 30.38 -3.65 -28.13
N GLY A 997 29.08 -3.88 -28.37
CA GLY A 997 28.52 -4.33 -29.65
C GLY A 997 28.19 -5.82 -29.71
N ASP A 998 28.45 -6.59 -28.65
CA ASP A 998 28.03 -7.99 -28.54
C ASP A 998 26.72 -8.11 -27.74
N ASP A 999 25.60 -8.13 -28.43
CA ASP A 999 24.28 -8.27 -27.82
C ASP A 999 23.93 -9.74 -27.48
N ALA A 1000 24.72 -10.72 -27.95
CA ALA A 1000 24.38 -12.14 -27.84
C ALA A 1000 24.14 -12.63 -26.39
N PRO A 1001 24.90 -12.18 -25.37
CA PRO A 1001 24.65 -12.57 -23.98
C PRO A 1001 23.25 -12.18 -23.47
N VAL A 1002 22.68 -11.05 -23.92
CA VAL A 1002 21.32 -10.64 -23.55
C VAL A 1002 20.30 -11.60 -24.15
N PHE A 1003 20.42 -11.91 -25.45
CA PHE A 1003 19.51 -12.83 -26.12
C PHE A 1003 19.59 -14.25 -25.57
N GLN A 1004 20.77 -14.72 -25.14
CA GLN A 1004 20.90 -16.01 -24.43
C GLN A 1004 20.12 -16.05 -23.11
N HIS A 1005 19.94 -14.92 -22.42
CA HIS A 1005 19.10 -14.86 -21.23
C HIS A 1005 17.61 -14.94 -21.58
N LEU A 1006 17.19 -14.20 -22.62
CA LEU A 1006 15.81 -14.25 -23.13
C LEU A 1006 15.44 -15.68 -23.58
N ASP A 1007 16.33 -16.33 -24.31
CA ASP A 1007 16.10 -17.69 -24.84
C ASP A 1007 15.95 -18.73 -23.73
N ALA A 1008 16.71 -18.62 -22.64
CA ALA A 1008 16.61 -19.59 -21.55
C ALA A 1008 15.34 -19.42 -20.70
N TYR A 1009 14.72 -18.24 -20.73
CA TYR A 1009 13.45 -17.96 -20.07
C TYR A 1009 12.26 -18.03 -21.05
N ALA A 1010 12.47 -18.51 -22.28
CA ALA A 1010 11.44 -18.55 -23.32
C ALA A 1010 10.17 -19.33 -22.92
N ASP A 1011 10.31 -20.32 -22.03
CA ASP A 1011 9.21 -21.15 -21.52
C ASP A 1011 8.85 -20.85 -20.04
N ASP A 1012 9.45 -19.81 -19.45
CA ASP A 1012 9.17 -19.32 -18.10
C ASP A 1012 8.83 -17.82 -18.13
N ALA A 1013 7.54 -17.53 -18.34
CA ALA A 1013 7.03 -16.18 -18.50
C ALA A 1013 7.31 -15.28 -17.28
N THR A 1014 7.35 -15.83 -16.07
CA THR A 1014 7.61 -15.06 -14.84
C THR A 1014 9.07 -14.61 -14.81
N ARG A 1015 10.02 -15.52 -15.10
CA ARG A 1015 11.44 -15.19 -15.15
C ARG A 1015 11.76 -14.23 -16.29
N LEU A 1016 11.11 -14.42 -17.44
CA LEU A 1016 11.26 -13.54 -18.59
C LEU A 1016 10.78 -12.12 -18.24
N GLU A 1017 9.61 -11.97 -17.62
CA GLU A 1017 9.12 -10.68 -17.14
C GLU A 1017 10.10 -10.01 -16.18
N SER A 1018 10.51 -10.71 -15.10
CA SER A 1018 11.44 -10.16 -14.11
C SER A 1018 12.74 -9.68 -14.76
N PHE A 1019 13.24 -10.42 -15.75
CA PHE A 1019 14.44 -10.05 -16.50
C PHE A 1019 14.24 -8.83 -17.41
N LEU A 1020 13.10 -8.72 -18.11
CA LEU A 1020 12.76 -7.54 -18.92
C LEU A 1020 12.65 -6.28 -18.05
N CYS A 1021 11.97 -6.38 -16.91
CA CYS A 1021 11.85 -5.29 -15.95
C CYS A 1021 13.23 -4.91 -15.37
N ALA A 1022 14.08 -5.89 -15.07
CA ALA A 1022 15.45 -5.67 -14.61
C ALA A 1022 16.33 -4.96 -15.67
N LEU A 1023 16.24 -5.32 -16.95
CA LEU A 1023 16.92 -4.62 -18.04
C LEU A 1023 16.48 -3.17 -18.16
N SER A 1024 15.16 -2.92 -18.12
CA SER A 1024 14.61 -1.56 -18.13
C SER A 1024 15.12 -0.75 -16.93
N SER A 1025 15.13 -1.35 -15.75
CA SER A 1025 15.57 -0.72 -14.51
C SER A 1025 17.06 -0.40 -14.50
N ALA A 1026 17.90 -1.30 -15.00
CA ALA A 1026 19.35 -1.09 -15.13
C ALA A 1026 19.69 0.03 -16.13
N ALA A 1027 18.85 0.24 -17.14
CA ALA A 1027 19.00 1.32 -18.12
C ALA A 1027 18.64 2.70 -17.53
N GLU A 1028 17.83 2.78 -16.46
CA GLU A 1028 17.53 4.04 -15.77
C GLU A 1028 18.72 4.61 -14.97
N GLU A 1029 19.73 3.78 -14.69
CA GLU A 1029 20.82 4.09 -13.75
C GLU A 1029 21.98 4.88 -14.37
N SER A 1030 22.25 4.73 -15.68
CA SER A 1030 23.35 5.45 -16.35
C SER A 1030 23.08 5.72 -17.83
N ALA A 1031 23.70 6.78 -18.37
CA ALA A 1031 23.52 7.19 -19.76
C ALA A 1031 24.02 6.13 -20.76
N ASP A 1032 25.11 5.42 -20.46
CA ASP A 1032 25.66 4.38 -21.35
C ASP A 1032 24.76 3.14 -21.42
N ARG A 1033 24.19 2.73 -20.28
CA ARG A 1033 23.21 1.63 -20.24
C ARG A 1033 21.90 2.03 -20.90
N ALA A 1034 21.44 3.27 -20.66
CA ALA A 1034 20.29 3.86 -21.34
C ALA A 1034 20.47 3.84 -22.87
N ALA A 1035 21.63 4.26 -23.38
CA ALA A 1035 21.93 4.26 -24.81
C ALA A 1035 21.97 2.83 -25.39
N THR A 1036 22.57 1.89 -24.66
CA THR A 1036 22.63 0.48 -25.06
C THR A 1036 21.24 -0.15 -25.13
N ALA A 1037 20.42 0.03 -24.08
CA ALA A 1037 19.05 -0.45 -24.05
C ALA A 1037 18.22 0.19 -25.17
N ARG A 1038 18.28 1.51 -25.35
CA ARG A 1038 17.54 2.22 -26.42
C ARG A 1038 17.86 1.69 -27.81
N ARG A 1039 19.13 1.35 -28.08
CA ARG A 1039 19.57 0.76 -29.36
C ARG A 1039 18.98 -0.62 -29.59
N MET A 1040 19.00 -1.49 -28.58
CA MET A 1040 18.70 -2.92 -28.76
C MET A 1040 17.22 -3.27 -28.56
N TRP A 1041 16.47 -2.43 -27.86
CA TRP A 1041 15.10 -2.75 -27.42
C TRP A 1041 14.14 -3.12 -28.57
N PRO A 1042 14.11 -2.40 -29.71
CA PRO A 1042 13.25 -2.80 -30.84
C PRO A 1042 13.52 -4.22 -31.33
N THR A 1043 14.79 -4.61 -31.44
CA THR A 1043 15.21 -5.96 -31.83
C THR A 1043 14.85 -6.99 -30.76
N LEU A 1044 15.00 -6.63 -29.48
CA LEU A 1044 14.60 -7.46 -28.35
C LEU A 1044 13.08 -7.77 -28.40
N VAL A 1045 12.24 -6.76 -28.64
CA VAL A 1045 10.78 -6.93 -28.76
C VAL A 1045 10.46 -7.90 -29.90
N THR A 1046 11.07 -7.70 -31.08
CA THR A 1046 10.88 -8.61 -32.22
C THR A 1046 11.32 -10.05 -31.89
N HIS A 1047 12.45 -10.22 -31.20
CA HIS A 1047 12.97 -11.53 -30.82
C HIS A 1047 12.05 -12.28 -29.86
N VAL A 1048 11.59 -11.62 -28.79
CA VAL A 1048 10.68 -12.25 -27.80
C VAL A 1048 9.34 -12.63 -28.43
N ILE A 1049 8.81 -11.79 -29.32
CA ILE A 1049 7.59 -12.13 -30.09
C ILE A 1049 7.85 -13.34 -31.01
N ALA A 1050 9.03 -13.43 -31.64
CA ALA A 1050 9.39 -14.55 -32.50
C ALA A 1050 9.56 -15.88 -31.75
N LEU A 1051 9.92 -15.86 -30.45
CA LEU A 1051 9.98 -17.08 -29.62
C LEU A 1051 8.63 -17.78 -29.56
N GLN A 1052 7.52 -17.03 -29.43
CA GLN A 1052 6.18 -17.60 -29.46
C GLN A 1052 5.86 -18.25 -30.81
N ALA A 1053 6.23 -17.60 -31.92
CA ALA A 1053 6.05 -18.16 -33.26
C ALA A 1053 6.88 -19.45 -33.48
N SER A 1054 7.99 -19.60 -32.76
CA SER A 1054 8.86 -20.78 -32.78
C SER A 1054 8.40 -21.92 -31.87
N GLY A 1055 7.28 -21.75 -31.16
CA GLY A 1055 6.68 -22.80 -30.33
C GLY A 1055 7.00 -22.73 -28.83
N HIS A 1056 7.71 -21.70 -28.37
CA HIS A 1056 7.90 -21.41 -26.94
C HIS A 1056 6.68 -20.72 -26.33
N THR A 1057 6.65 -20.63 -25.01
CA THR A 1057 5.54 -20.02 -24.25
C THR A 1057 5.93 -18.78 -23.44
N PRO A 1058 6.52 -17.73 -24.04
CA PRO A 1058 7.06 -16.58 -23.30
C PRO A 1058 5.99 -15.75 -22.57
N PHE A 1059 4.72 -15.93 -22.93
CA PHE A 1059 3.58 -15.19 -22.38
C PHE A 1059 2.60 -16.07 -21.61
N ALA A 1060 2.92 -17.34 -21.33
CA ALA A 1060 2.01 -18.28 -20.64
C ALA A 1060 2.00 -18.13 -19.10
N GLY A 1061 1.98 -16.89 -18.60
CA GLY A 1061 1.92 -16.57 -17.17
C GLY A 1061 0.53 -16.75 -16.55
N ARG A 1062 0.47 -16.98 -15.23
CA ARG A 1062 -0.79 -17.12 -14.47
C ARG A 1062 -1.38 -15.78 -13.98
N SER A 1063 -0.64 -14.68 -14.10
CA SER A 1063 -1.01 -13.37 -13.54
C SER A 1063 -1.42 -12.39 -14.65
N ASP A 1064 -2.59 -11.76 -14.50
CA ASP A 1064 -3.06 -10.71 -15.41
C ASP A 1064 -2.24 -9.41 -15.31
N TYR A 1065 -1.50 -9.20 -14.21
CA TYR A 1065 -0.72 -7.99 -13.91
C TYR A 1065 0.80 -8.15 -14.05
N HIS A 1066 1.29 -9.39 -13.88
CA HIS A 1066 2.69 -9.74 -14.06
C HIS A 1066 2.81 -10.45 -15.40
N SER A 1067 3.21 -9.68 -16.42
CA SER A 1067 3.20 -10.11 -17.81
C SER A 1067 4.48 -9.72 -18.54
N ALA A 1068 5.19 -10.71 -19.06
CA ALA A 1068 6.32 -10.50 -19.97
C ALA A 1068 5.89 -9.73 -21.24
N LEU A 1069 4.67 -9.96 -21.73
CA LEU A 1069 4.13 -9.25 -22.89
C LEU A 1069 4.00 -7.75 -22.61
N ALA A 1070 3.48 -7.37 -21.42
CA ALA A 1070 3.42 -5.98 -21.03
C ALA A 1070 4.84 -5.39 -20.93
N SER A 1071 5.74 -6.09 -20.25
CA SER A 1071 7.13 -5.64 -19.98
C SER A 1071 8.00 -5.42 -21.23
N LEU A 1072 7.53 -5.79 -22.43
CA LEU A 1072 8.15 -5.40 -23.70
C LEU A 1072 8.08 -3.89 -23.98
N LEU A 1073 7.15 -3.15 -23.36
CA LEU A 1073 7.19 -1.69 -23.33
C LEU A 1073 7.84 -1.25 -22.02
N PRO A 1074 8.95 -0.50 -22.03
CA PRO A 1074 9.67 -0.13 -20.82
C PRO A 1074 8.94 0.97 -20.04
N ASN A 1075 9.08 0.93 -18.72
CA ASN A 1075 8.54 1.91 -17.79
C ASN A 1075 9.51 2.14 -16.63
N HIS A 1076 9.24 3.19 -15.85
CA HIS A 1076 9.95 3.43 -14.60
C HIS A 1076 9.74 2.30 -13.60
N ALA A 1077 10.83 1.82 -13.03
CA ALA A 1077 10.77 0.96 -11.85
C ALA A 1077 10.15 1.72 -10.66
N PRO A 1078 9.23 1.08 -9.91
CA PRO A 1078 8.69 1.66 -8.67
C PRO A 1078 9.80 2.05 -7.67
N GLU A 1079 9.54 3.05 -6.84
CA GLU A 1079 10.53 3.56 -5.87
C GLU A 1079 11.00 2.46 -4.89
N THR A 1080 10.13 1.53 -4.53
CA THR A 1080 10.44 0.40 -3.63
C THR A 1080 10.79 -0.89 -4.38
N ALA A 1081 10.99 -0.84 -5.70
CA ALA A 1081 11.35 -2.02 -6.48
C ALA A 1081 12.86 -2.23 -6.49
N TYR A 1082 13.29 -3.49 -6.37
CA TYR A 1082 14.68 -3.96 -6.35
C TYR A 1082 15.52 -3.49 -5.15
N LEU A 1083 16.37 -4.38 -4.63
CA LEU A 1083 17.45 -3.97 -3.74
C LEU A 1083 18.66 -3.54 -4.58
N TYR A 1084 19.50 -2.63 -4.06
CA TYR A 1084 20.78 -2.22 -4.67
C TYR A 1084 20.68 -1.54 -6.06
N ARG A 1085 19.67 -0.67 -6.24
CA ARG A 1085 19.61 0.20 -7.41
C ARG A 1085 20.75 1.23 -7.38
N GLU A 1086 21.39 1.46 -8.52
CA GLU A 1086 22.53 2.40 -8.65
C GLU A 1086 22.13 3.68 -9.39
N VAL A 1087 21.00 4.30 -9.03
CA VAL A 1087 20.50 5.52 -9.69
C VAL A 1087 21.22 6.75 -9.15
N GLN A 1088 21.87 7.52 -10.02
CA GLN A 1088 22.44 8.83 -9.68
C GLN A 1088 21.41 9.94 -9.95
N GLY A 1089 20.73 10.43 -8.91
CA GLY A 1089 19.72 11.48 -9.03
C GLY A 1089 18.37 10.95 -9.53
N LYS A 1090 17.79 11.59 -10.56
CA LYS A 1090 16.50 11.16 -11.11
C LYS A 1090 16.68 9.99 -12.10
N PRO A 1091 15.84 8.94 -12.05
CA PRO A 1091 15.88 7.85 -13.01
C PRO A 1091 15.80 8.35 -14.47
N ILE A 1092 16.64 7.82 -15.35
CA ILE A 1092 16.71 8.23 -16.76
C ILE A 1092 15.53 7.63 -17.54
N VAL A 1093 14.72 8.48 -18.18
CA VAL A 1093 13.76 8.05 -19.21
C VAL A 1093 14.53 7.75 -20.49
N TRP A 1094 14.81 6.47 -20.74
CA TRP A 1094 15.70 6.04 -21.83
C TRP A 1094 14.97 5.57 -23.09
N TRP A 1095 13.65 5.38 -23.05
CA TRP A 1095 12.85 5.01 -24.22
C TRP A 1095 12.35 6.23 -25.01
N ASP A 1096 11.78 6.01 -26.19
CA ASP A 1096 11.19 7.06 -27.04
C ASP A 1096 9.93 6.51 -27.75
N PRO A 1097 8.72 6.82 -27.26
CA PRO A 1097 7.49 6.34 -27.87
C PRO A 1097 7.29 6.79 -29.33
N LEU A 1098 7.77 7.98 -29.70
CA LEU A 1098 7.58 8.52 -31.06
C LEU A 1098 8.53 7.87 -32.06
N ALA A 1099 9.74 7.50 -31.64
CA ALA A 1099 10.68 6.77 -32.47
C ALA A 1099 10.33 5.28 -32.63
N TRP A 1100 9.51 4.73 -31.74
CA TRP A 1100 9.20 3.29 -31.67
C TRP A 1100 7.80 2.93 -32.15
N GLN A 1101 7.16 3.77 -32.96
CA GLN A 1101 5.81 3.52 -33.48
C GLN A 1101 5.70 2.17 -34.21
N ASP A 1102 6.71 1.81 -35.01
CA ASP A 1102 6.75 0.51 -35.68
C ASP A 1102 6.83 -0.65 -34.68
N THR A 1103 7.65 -0.53 -33.62
CA THR A 1103 7.75 -1.53 -32.55
C THR A 1103 6.41 -1.70 -31.83
N VAL A 1104 5.74 -0.59 -31.48
CA VAL A 1104 4.41 -0.62 -30.87
C VAL A 1104 3.40 -1.26 -31.83
N ALA A 1105 3.44 -0.95 -33.12
CA ALA A 1105 2.54 -1.52 -34.12
C ALA A 1105 2.68 -3.05 -34.26
N HIS A 1106 3.88 -3.61 -34.06
CA HIS A 1106 4.10 -5.07 -34.05
C HIS A 1106 3.61 -5.73 -32.75
N TRP A 1107 3.71 -5.01 -31.62
CA TRP A 1107 3.28 -5.50 -30.30
C TRP A 1107 1.76 -5.42 -30.10
N LEU A 1108 1.11 -4.37 -30.63
CA LEU A 1108 -0.30 -4.06 -30.39
C LEU A 1108 -1.28 -5.22 -30.66
N PRO A 1109 -1.17 -5.99 -31.77
CA PRO A 1109 -2.07 -7.10 -32.05
C PRO A 1109 -2.02 -8.23 -31.02
N LEU A 1110 -0.88 -8.44 -30.35
CA LEU A 1110 -0.72 -9.45 -29.31
C LEU A 1110 -1.28 -8.97 -27.97
N ALA A 1111 -1.27 -7.66 -27.74
CA ALA A 1111 -1.66 -7.01 -26.49
C ALA A 1111 -3.17 -6.73 -26.38
N GLN A 1112 -3.95 -6.94 -27.44
CA GLN A 1112 -5.39 -6.66 -27.47
C GLN A 1112 -6.14 -7.38 -26.34
N GLY A 1113 -6.95 -6.65 -25.57
CA GLY A 1113 -7.70 -7.19 -24.45
C GLY A 1113 -6.86 -7.51 -23.19
N HIS A 1114 -5.54 -7.33 -23.21
CA HIS A 1114 -4.67 -7.66 -22.09
C HIS A 1114 -4.59 -6.49 -21.09
N VAL A 1115 -5.00 -6.74 -19.85
CA VAL A 1115 -5.13 -5.72 -18.80
C VAL A 1115 -3.81 -5.01 -18.48
N ALA A 1116 -2.74 -5.76 -18.16
CA ALA A 1116 -1.42 -5.18 -17.86
C ALA A 1116 -0.87 -4.33 -19.02
N CYS A 1117 -1.12 -4.72 -20.27
CA CYS A 1117 -0.63 -4.01 -21.44
C CYS A 1117 -1.23 -2.60 -21.55
N VAL A 1118 -2.46 -2.38 -21.09
CA VAL A 1118 -3.10 -1.06 -21.09
C VAL A 1118 -2.39 -0.10 -20.14
N ASP A 1119 -2.20 -0.50 -18.87
CA ASP A 1119 -1.51 0.34 -17.89
C ASP A 1119 -0.05 0.56 -18.29
N GLN A 1120 0.61 -0.48 -18.81
CA GLN A 1120 1.98 -0.38 -19.28
C GLN A 1120 2.13 0.60 -20.43
N LEU A 1121 1.25 0.53 -21.44
CA LEU A 1121 1.26 1.45 -22.58
C LEU A 1121 1.02 2.90 -22.12
N ILE A 1122 0.11 3.13 -21.17
CA ILE A 1122 -0.18 4.47 -20.64
C ILE A 1122 1.05 5.03 -19.92
N ALA A 1123 1.70 4.24 -19.07
CA ALA A 1123 2.93 4.66 -18.41
C ALA A 1123 4.07 4.91 -19.42
N PHE A 1124 4.15 4.13 -20.51
CA PHE A 1124 5.16 4.27 -21.56
C PHE A 1124 5.03 5.60 -22.31
N ILE A 1125 3.80 6.04 -22.60
CA ILE A 1125 3.52 7.32 -23.29
C ILE A 1125 3.44 8.52 -22.33
N LYS A 1126 3.31 8.31 -21.02
CA LYS A 1126 3.14 9.38 -20.02
C LYS A 1126 4.24 10.47 -20.07
N PRO A 1127 5.51 10.17 -20.39
CA PRO A 1127 6.55 11.19 -20.54
C PRO A 1127 6.35 12.17 -21.71
N LEU A 1128 5.47 11.86 -22.67
CA LEU A 1128 5.19 12.75 -23.81
C LEU A 1128 4.36 13.98 -23.39
N PRO A 1129 4.42 15.10 -24.14
CA PRO A 1129 3.45 16.18 -24.05
C PRO A 1129 2.00 15.70 -24.23
N ALA A 1130 1.04 16.36 -23.58
CA ALA A 1130 -0.36 15.91 -23.57
C ALA A 1130 -1.02 15.89 -24.97
N ASP A 1131 -0.58 16.76 -25.89
CA ASP A 1131 -1.05 16.78 -27.27
C ASP A 1131 -0.54 15.56 -28.07
N GLU A 1132 0.70 15.12 -27.84
CA GLU A 1132 1.24 13.90 -28.45
C GLU A 1132 0.63 12.63 -27.83
N GLN A 1133 0.36 12.64 -26.51
CA GLN A 1133 -0.43 11.57 -25.87
C GLN A 1133 -1.82 11.44 -26.49
N ALA A 1134 -2.47 12.57 -26.84
CA ALA A 1134 -3.76 12.56 -27.51
C ALA A 1134 -3.67 12.06 -28.96
N ARG A 1135 -2.71 12.53 -29.75
CA ARG A 1135 -2.60 12.17 -31.18
C ARG A 1135 -2.10 10.74 -31.43
N VAL A 1136 -1.12 10.29 -30.66
CA VAL A 1136 -0.46 8.99 -30.87
C VAL A 1136 -0.94 7.96 -29.85
N GLY A 1137 -1.03 8.37 -28.58
CA GLY A 1137 -1.37 7.46 -27.48
C GLY A 1137 -2.84 7.01 -27.46
N LEU A 1138 -3.79 7.93 -27.65
CA LEU A 1138 -5.23 7.60 -27.63
C LEU A 1138 -5.62 6.54 -28.67
N PRO A 1139 -5.17 6.61 -29.95
CA PRO A 1139 -5.44 5.53 -30.91
C PRO A 1139 -4.90 4.15 -30.47
N TRP A 1140 -3.70 4.10 -29.87
CA TRP A 1140 -3.13 2.84 -29.38
C TRP A 1140 -3.92 2.28 -28.20
N VAL A 1141 -4.25 3.13 -27.22
CA VAL A 1141 -5.07 2.73 -26.07
C VAL A 1141 -6.47 2.31 -26.52
N ALA A 1142 -7.08 3.02 -27.48
CA ALA A 1142 -8.37 2.65 -28.05
C ALA A 1142 -8.33 1.27 -28.71
N ASN A 1143 -7.24 0.92 -29.42
CA ASN A 1143 -7.08 -0.40 -30.02
C ASN A 1143 -7.09 -1.53 -28.98
N LEU A 1144 -6.37 -1.34 -27.86
CA LEU A 1144 -6.32 -2.32 -26.78
C LEU A 1144 -7.66 -2.43 -26.04
N VAL A 1145 -8.25 -1.27 -25.72
CA VAL A 1145 -9.47 -1.18 -24.90
C VAL A 1145 -10.70 -1.66 -25.65
N LEU A 1146 -10.87 -1.25 -26.91
CA LEU A 1146 -12.08 -1.56 -27.68
C LEU A 1146 -12.13 -3.02 -28.15
N ALA A 1147 -11.03 -3.78 -28.05
CA ALA A 1147 -11.02 -5.21 -28.36
C ALA A 1147 -11.84 -6.03 -27.36
N ASP A 1148 -11.72 -5.75 -26.05
CA ASP A 1148 -12.57 -6.30 -25.00
C ASP A 1148 -12.74 -5.31 -23.82
N PRO A 1149 -13.64 -4.32 -23.96
CA PRO A 1149 -13.88 -3.33 -22.90
C PRO A 1149 -14.31 -3.97 -21.57
N SER A 1150 -15.04 -5.10 -21.64
CA SER A 1150 -15.57 -5.79 -20.46
C SER A 1150 -14.49 -6.47 -19.64
N HIS A 1151 -13.47 -7.01 -20.30
CA HIS A 1151 -12.31 -7.58 -19.61
C HIS A 1151 -11.44 -6.50 -18.94
N ILE A 1152 -11.29 -5.34 -19.57
CA ILE A 1152 -10.42 -4.25 -19.12
C ILE A 1152 -11.05 -3.40 -18.00
N ALA A 1153 -12.38 -3.25 -18.03
CA ALA A 1153 -13.11 -2.43 -17.07
C ALA A 1153 -12.80 -2.80 -15.61
N ASN A 1154 -12.47 -1.78 -14.81
CA ASN A 1154 -12.14 -1.89 -13.37
C ASN A 1154 -10.95 -2.82 -13.05
N ARG A 1155 -10.13 -3.19 -14.04
CA ARG A 1155 -8.89 -3.96 -13.83
C ARG A 1155 -7.63 -3.17 -14.18
N THR A 1156 -7.73 -1.86 -14.38
CA THR A 1156 -6.60 -0.98 -14.71
C THR A 1156 -6.44 0.10 -13.64
N TYR A 1157 -5.19 0.49 -13.37
CA TYR A 1157 -4.86 1.51 -12.38
C TYR A 1157 -4.76 2.92 -12.99
N LEU A 1158 -4.29 3.04 -14.24
CA LEU A 1158 -3.95 4.33 -14.85
C LEU A 1158 -4.98 4.81 -15.88
N LEU A 1159 -5.72 3.90 -16.53
CA LEU A 1159 -6.62 4.22 -17.65
C LEU A 1159 -7.64 5.31 -17.33
N THR A 1160 -8.32 5.21 -16.20
CA THR A 1160 -9.43 6.11 -15.88
C THR A 1160 -8.95 7.53 -15.57
N SER A 1161 -7.90 7.67 -14.76
CA SER A 1161 -7.31 8.98 -14.46
C SER A 1161 -6.71 9.60 -15.71
N TRP A 1162 -5.99 8.81 -16.50
CA TRP A 1162 -5.37 9.27 -17.75
C TRP A 1162 -6.41 9.81 -18.74
N LEU A 1163 -7.52 9.11 -18.98
CA LEU A 1163 -8.60 9.60 -19.86
C LEU A 1163 -9.21 10.93 -19.37
N ILE A 1164 -9.40 11.09 -18.06
CA ILE A 1164 -9.93 12.33 -17.48
C ILE A 1164 -8.95 13.49 -17.65
N GLU A 1165 -7.66 13.26 -17.37
CA GLU A 1165 -6.59 14.25 -17.53
C GLU A 1165 -6.40 14.68 -18.99
N LEU A 1166 -6.51 13.74 -19.93
CA LEU A 1166 -6.27 13.98 -21.36
C LEU A 1166 -7.41 14.74 -22.07
N ARG A 1167 -8.61 14.81 -21.46
CA ARG A 1167 -9.83 15.35 -22.09
C ARG A 1167 -9.64 16.72 -22.75
N ARG A 1168 -8.91 17.63 -22.09
CA ARG A 1168 -8.68 18.98 -22.64
C ARG A 1168 -7.82 18.94 -23.90
N ALA A 1169 -6.69 18.21 -23.87
CA ALA A 1169 -5.80 18.07 -25.00
C ALA A 1169 -6.49 17.39 -26.19
N VAL A 1170 -7.37 16.42 -25.92
CA VAL A 1170 -8.22 15.77 -26.93
C VAL A 1170 -9.17 16.76 -27.62
N ALA A 1171 -9.83 17.64 -26.84
CA ALA A 1171 -10.71 18.65 -27.39
C ALA A 1171 -9.94 19.65 -28.27
N ASP A 1172 -8.78 20.10 -27.80
CA ASP A 1172 -7.90 21.01 -28.54
C ASP A 1172 -7.34 20.35 -29.83
N ALA A 1173 -7.15 19.03 -29.83
CA ALA A 1173 -6.69 18.25 -30.98
C ALA A 1173 -7.81 17.82 -31.95
N GLY A 1174 -9.09 18.06 -31.63
CA GLY A 1174 -10.23 17.65 -32.46
C GLY A 1174 -10.51 16.14 -32.45
N LEU A 1175 -10.07 15.42 -31.42
CA LEU A 1175 -10.20 13.95 -31.28
C LEU A 1175 -11.30 13.54 -30.29
N THR A 1176 -12.27 14.43 -30.01
CA THR A 1176 -13.31 14.21 -29.00
C THR A 1176 -14.15 12.95 -29.28
N ASP A 1177 -14.42 12.65 -30.55
CA ASP A 1177 -15.23 11.48 -30.93
C ASP A 1177 -14.52 10.15 -30.60
N ASP A 1178 -13.21 10.05 -30.87
CA ASP A 1178 -12.42 8.85 -30.57
C ASP A 1178 -12.31 8.62 -29.06
N TRP A 1179 -12.08 9.69 -28.29
CA TRP A 1179 -12.04 9.63 -26.84
C TRP A 1179 -13.40 9.24 -26.26
N GLN A 1180 -14.49 9.84 -26.78
CA GLN A 1180 -15.84 9.56 -26.32
C GLN A 1180 -16.23 8.11 -26.58
N ARG A 1181 -15.81 7.54 -27.72
CA ARG A 1181 -16.02 6.12 -28.04
C ARG A 1181 -15.39 5.19 -27.00
N VAL A 1182 -14.15 5.46 -26.57
CA VAL A 1182 -13.46 4.69 -25.52
C VAL A 1182 -14.18 4.86 -24.17
N VAL A 1183 -14.52 6.09 -23.80
CA VAL A 1183 -15.24 6.40 -22.56
C VAL A 1183 -16.60 5.69 -22.51
N ASP A 1184 -17.37 5.73 -23.59
CA ASP A 1184 -18.68 5.08 -23.67
C ASP A 1184 -18.57 3.56 -23.53
N ALA A 1185 -17.63 2.94 -24.24
CA ALA A 1185 -17.39 1.50 -24.16
C ALA A 1185 -17.02 1.08 -22.73
N LEU A 1186 -16.13 1.82 -22.07
CA LEU A 1186 -15.75 1.56 -20.68
C LEU A 1186 -16.89 1.79 -19.68
N VAL A 1187 -17.72 2.81 -19.88
CA VAL A 1187 -18.90 3.05 -19.06
C VAL A 1187 -19.90 1.90 -19.20
N VAL A 1188 -20.18 1.45 -20.43
CA VAL A 1188 -21.06 0.28 -20.68
C VAL A 1188 -20.45 -1.02 -20.14
N ALA A 1189 -19.13 -1.13 -20.12
CA ALA A 1189 -18.41 -2.25 -19.51
C ALA A 1189 -18.37 -2.21 -17.96
N GLY A 1190 -18.67 -1.07 -17.33
CA GLY A 1190 -18.81 -0.98 -15.87
C GLY A 1190 -17.89 0.03 -15.16
N VAL A 1191 -17.15 0.89 -15.86
CA VAL A 1191 -16.25 1.87 -15.23
C VAL A 1191 -17.04 3.11 -14.75
N SER A 1192 -17.49 3.07 -13.50
CA SER A 1192 -18.38 4.11 -12.93
C SER A 1192 -17.77 5.49 -12.84
N ARG A 1193 -16.46 5.60 -12.59
CA ARG A 1193 -15.74 6.89 -12.51
C ARG A 1193 -15.80 7.70 -13.81
N LEU A 1194 -16.04 7.05 -14.94
CA LEU A 1194 -16.19 7.70 -16.25
C LEU A 1194 -17.64 8.06 -16.59
N ALA A 1195 -18.63 7.61 -15.82
CA ALA A 1195 -20.05 7.84 -16.11
C ALA A 1195 -20.44 9.33 -16.26
N PRO A 1196 -19.90 10.28 -15.46
CA PRO A 1196 -20.16 11.72 -15.65
C PRO A 1196 -19.69 12.28 -17.00
N TYR A 1197 -18.81 11.55 -17.70
CA TYR A 1197 -18.24 11.92 -18.99
C TYR A 1197 -18.91 11.20 -20.17
N SER A 1198 -19.94 10.39 -19.91
CA SER A 1198 -20.71 9.62 -20.90
C SER A 1198 -22.20 10.01 -20.88
N GLU A 1199 -22.50 11.29 -20.64
CA GLU A 1199 -23.86 11.85 -20.72
C GLU A 1199 -24.30 12.22 -22.14
#